data_AF-A0A0P4XTP5-F1
#
_entry.id   AF-A0A0P4XTP5-F1
#
_cell.length_a   1.000
_cell.length_b   1.000
_cell.length_c   1.000
_cell.angle_alpha   90.00
_cell.angle_beta   90.00
_cell.angle_gamma   90.00
#
_symmetry.space_group_name_H-M   'P 1'
#
loop_
_entity.id
_entity.type
_entity.pdbx_description
1 polymer ?
#
loop_
_entity_poly.entity_id
_entity_poly.type
_entity_poly.pdbx_seq_one_letter_code
_entity_poly.pdbx_strand_id
1 'polypeptide(L)'
;MEDSIGKPNNGNKKVALEELDRDELLKRCKSYLALAQRAKQAKDEAQQRESYLLDKISNLEGQASQLVTQEKHSASRDQHDHTDCQGFSLTLQISDLESQLKLRNEEKTLLLSQSEDMEAKLKTLEESYEQQKNGFVEELNKMNDVLKQRGETITRLEEKCQINEKEFKVKTETFLQLVAEKERKIELLESEANKFETQSEILSTSTVSKAEEIHRMKDVEDSLEDRYNKLKMLAVRMKRKIAEQNNQLHDKENQLALLRVDEKNRNISNSPLNLQAAQKEIDRLNDELDAKKSELNVMKKDCENSIQELANSRQRAEEFKNEASVLKTTVANLEISKKALENFIQEHKLLYDDCRKENESEKILRVELSKECDRFKSEIKQLSCTVDELNKKNQAVKQESKKQSLLELELTDYEKSVSDLNAQLDAMKKELGSKQNFVDQLTEEKSGLQIQIQLLEQQVATEQQRGAELKMTLDAIQLQLDSCQSELLQQRTEIRHVIARAESKENEVDNLKLQLSTVNTELHKVQTGSAILIETLRKQLVALEESAATEKVTRDNLHLELSELRAEYDNYKIRATSVLKKQKTEANPASLSSKEAVNVLNTDQVEREMLQRVVEALKTKIAEIESQLVFSQSEVSNLRSEKERNAVTQTSVIETMRQRLERAESEIEIIKREHQAQVSRLQSDNQLLASLHREQMDGLKLRHNQEILKLQNNLDEIAFESARLQKVVTNYQAQRTVSPIIKGDQRRDDYAMVERERGEGSEDGNVTHRQREDTENDSRKPIPLELLLSSQLVSEDTVVFPNESVMISYEQHRESLAIVEKRCKHLAALLAESEANEARFSQLADALKEEIRRAERSEERQKHIENLEYLKNVVLKFVTLPRGEERSRLVPVLTTLLRLSPLEVQEVHQTFSRQSADGVVRPIGWGGVFNYFAPNQ
;
A
#
# COMPACT_ATOMS: atom_id res chain seq x y z
N MET A 1 -53.48 -39.38 -115.04
CA MET A 1 -53.97 -37.99 -114.92
C MET A 1 -53.29 -37.23 -116.05
N GLU A 2 -53.93 -36.79 -117.13
CA GLU A 2 -55.33 -36.67 -117.54
C GLU A 2 -55.40 -36.75 -119.08
N ASP A 3 -56.62 -36.99 -119.57
CA ASP A 3 -56.99 -37.32 -120.94
C ASP A 3 -56.99 -36.15 -121.93
N SER A 4 -56.96 -36.49 -123.23
CA SER A 4 -58.01 -36.18 -124.23
C SER A 4 -57.50 -35.70 -125.60
N ILE A 5 -58.35 -36.02 -126.59
CA ILE A 5 -58.44 -35.51 -127.97
C ILE A 5 -57.51 -36.25 -128.95
N GLY A 6 -57.95 -37.00 -129.97
CA GLY A 6 -59.24 -37.08 -130.65
C GLY A 6 -58.95 -37.22 -132.16
N LYS A 7 -59.23 -38.39 -132.76
CA LYS A 7 -59.41 -38.54 -134.22
C LYS A 7 -60.85 -38.17 -134.57
N PRO A 8 -61.13 -37.59 -135.75
CA PRO A 8 -61.55 -38.41 -136.91
C PRO A 8 -61.09 -37.73 -138.24
N ASN A 9 -61.31 -38.16 -139.48
CA ASN A 9 -62.03 -39.27 -140.10
C ASN A 9 -61.41 -39.51 -141.51
N ASN A 10 -61.72 -40.68 -142.08
CA ASN A 10 -61.17 -41.28 -143.29
C ASN A 10 -62.01 -40.95 -144.56
N GLY A 11 -61.42 -41.09 -145.76
CA GLY A 11 -62.12 -41.14 -147.07
C GLY A 11 -61.57 -40.11 -148.08
N ASN A 12 -61.04 -40.43 -149.27
CA ASN A 12 -61.40 -41.52 -150.16
C ASN A 12 -60.22 -41.95 -151.06
N LYS A 13 -60.15 -43.27 -151.27
CA LYS A 13 -59.58 -43.96 -152.44
C LYS A 13 -60.17 -43.34 -153.71
N LYS A 14 -59.33 -42.87 -154.64
CA LYS A 14 -58.57 -43.64 -155.65
C LYS A 14 -59.50 -44.21 -156.74
N VAL A 15 -59.65 -43.41 -157.79
CA VAL A 15 -59.85 -43.95 -159.14
C VAL A 15 -58.60 -44.78 -159.48
N ALA A 16 -58.84 -45.96 -160.02
CA ALA A 16 -57.89 -47.05 -160.18
C ALA A 16 -56.69 -46.65 -161.07
N LEU A 17 -55.51 -47.17 -160.70
CA LEU A 17 -54.24 -47.03 -161.42
C LEU A 17 -54.21 -47.74 -162.79
N GLU A 18 -55.36 -48.26 -163.24
CA GLU A 18 -55.52 -49.08 -164.44
C GLU A 18 -55.93 -48.26 -165.68
N GLU A 19 -56.32 -46.98 -165.52
CA GLU A 19 -56.71 -46.09 -166.62
C GLU A 19 -55.76 -44.90 -166.86
N LEU A 20 -54.61 -44.83 -166.17
CA LEU A 20 -53.67 -43.71 -166.32
C LEU A 20 -52.60 -44.01 -167.37
N ASP A 21 -52.40 -43.05 -168.29
CA ASP A 21 -51.37 -43.10 -169.31
C ASP A 21 -49.97 -43.21 -168.66
N ARG A 22 -49.01 -43.80 -169.38
CA ARG A 22 -47.66 -44.16 -168.87
C ARG A 22 -46.95 -42.98 -168.19
N ASP A 23 -47.19 -41.77 -168.68
CA ASP A 23 -46.61 -40.55 -168.15
C ASP A 23 -47.18 -40.13 -166.78
N GLU A 24 -48.45 -40.42 -166.50
CA GLU A 24 -49.07 -40.13 -165.19
C GLU A 24 -48.62 -41.09 -164.09
N LEU A 25 -48.34 -42.35 -164.44
CA LEU A 25 -47.77 -43.34 -163.52
C LEU A 25 -46.36 -42.93 -163.06
N LEU A 26 -45.52 -42.49 -164.01
CA LEU A 26 -44.15 -42.03 -163.73
C LEU A 26 -44.12 -40.80 -162.81
N LYS A 27 -45.08 -39.88 -162.98
CA LYS A 27 -45.21 -38.69 -162.13
C LYS A 27 -45.56 -39.07 -160.68
N ARG A 28 -46.48 -40.03 -160.49
CA ARG A 28 -46.81 -40.55 -159.16
C ARG A 28 -45.63 -41.29 -158.51
N CYS A 29 -44.90 -42.12 -159.26
CA CYS A 29 -43.71 -42.81 -158.73
C CYS A 29 -42.62 -41.83 -158.26
N LYS A 30 -42.35 -40.76 -159.01
CA LYS A 30 -41.42 -39.70 -158.57
C LYS A 30 -41.90 -39.00 -157.29
N SER A 31 -43.20 -38.73 -157.17
CA SER A 31 -43.78 -38.14 -155.96
C SER A 31 -43.62 -39.06 -154.74
N TYR A 32 -43.82 -40.36 -154.88
CA TYR A 32 -43.64 -41.32 -153.79
C TYR A 32 -42.16 -41.45 -153.38
N LEU A 33 -41.24 -41.37 -154.33
CA LEU A 33 -39.80 -41.45 -154.06
C LEU A 33 -39.30 -40.21 -153.30
N ALA A 34 -39.81 -39.02 -153.66
CA ALA A 34 -39.56 -37.79 -152.90
C ALA A 34 -40.15 -37.85 -151.48
N LEU A 35 -41.34 -38.45 -151.31
CA LEU A 35 -41.95 -38.65 -149.99
C LEU A 35 -41.11 -39.61 -149.13
N ALA A 36 -40.60 -40.69 -149.72
CA ALA A 36 -39.74 -41.66 -149.03
C ALA A 36 -38.41 -41.04 -148.60
N GLN A 37 -37.81 -40.16 -149.41
CA GLN A 37 -36.59 -39.44 -149.04
C GLN A 37 -36.82 -38.50 -147.86
N ARG A 38 -37.93 -37.74 -147.85
CA ARG A 38 -38.28 -36.89 -146.70
C ARG A 38 -38.54 -37.69 -145.43
N ALA A 39 -39.21 -38.84 -145.53
CA ALA A 39 -39.46 -39.71 -144.39
C ALA A 39 -38.16 -40.27 -143.79
N LYS A 40 -37.17 -40.60 -144.63
CA LYS A 40 -35.85 -41.03 -144.17
C LYS A 40 -35.11 -39.91 -143.43
N GLN A 41 -35.11 -38.71 -144.00
CA GLN A 41 -34.43 -37.56 -143.38
C GLN A 41 -35.04 -37.20 -142.02
N ALA A 42 -36.37 -37.24 -141.88
CA ALA A 42 -37.04 -37.03 -140.59
C ALA A 42 -36.71 -38.12 -139.55
N LYS A 43 -36.50 -39.37 -139.97
CA LYS A 43 -36.09 -40.47 -139.08
C LYS A 43 -34.66 -40.25 -138.57
N ASP A 44 -33.75 -39.86 -139.44
CA ASP A 44 -32.34 -39.65 -139.08
C ASP A 44 -32.22 -38.47 -138.09
N GLU A 45 -33.00 -37.40 -138.27
CA GLU A 45 -33.08 -36.27 -137.31
C GLU A 45 -33.65 -36.69 -135.94
N ALA A 46 -34.66 -37.57 -135.92
CA ALA A 46 -35.23 -38.08 -134.67
C ALA A 46 -34.21 -38.93 -133.89
N GLN A 47 -33.45 -39.79 -134.56
CA GLN A 47 -32.41 -40.60 -133.91
C GLN A 47 -31.28 -39.75 -133.32
N GLN A 48 -30.88 -38.67 -133.98
CA GLN A 48 -29.88 -37.76 -133.42
C GLN A 48 -30.36 -37.07 -132.15
N ARG A 49 -31.63 -36.64 -132.09
CA ARG A 49 -32.21 -36.05 -130.88
C ARG A 49 -32.30 -37.06 -129.73
N GLU A 50 -32.65 -38.31 -130.03
CA GLU A 50 -32.73 -39.37 -129.03
C GLU A 50 -31.34 -39.64 -128.41
N SER A 51 -30.30 -39.72 -129.23
CA SER A 51 -28.92 -39.88 -128.75
C SER A 51 -28.47 -38.72 -127.86
N TYR A 52 -28.80 -37.48 -128.22
CA TYR A 52 -28.44 -36.30 -127.43
C TYR A 52 -29.14 -36.26 -126.05
N LEU A 53 -30.40 -36.69 -126.00
CA LEU A 53 -31.15 -36.74 -124.74
C LEU A 53 -30.61 -37.83 -123.80
N LEU A 54 -30.21 -38.99 -124.32
CA LEU A 54 -29.60 -40.06 -123.53
C LEU A 54 -28.27 -39.62 -122.88
N ASP A 55 -27.41 -38.92 -123.61
CA ASP A 55 -26.15 -38.38 -123.05
C ASP A 55 -26.40 -37.35 -121.95
N LYS A 56 -27.46 -36.54 -122.09
CA LYS A 56 -27.80 -35.54 -121.09
C LYS A 56 -28.35 -36.16 -119.79
N ILE A 57 -29.13 -37.23 -119.90
CA ILE A 57 -29.62 -37.98 -118.74
C ILE A 57 -28.45 -38.62 -117.99
N SER A 58 -27.53 -39.27 -118.70
CA SER A 58 -26.33 -39.90 -118.11
C SER A 58 -25.48 -38.90 -117.30
N ASN A 59 -25.28 -37.68 -117.82
CA ASN A 59 -24.55 -36.65 -117.08
C ASN A 59 -25.26 -36.17 -115.81
N LEU A 60 -26.60 -36.05 -115.83
CA LEU A 60 -27.37 -35.63 -114.66
C LEU A 60 -27.37 -36.70 -113.56
N GLU A 61 -27.42 -37.98 -113.93
CA GLU A 61 -27.30 -39.10 -112.98
C GLU A 61 -25.92 -39.15 -112.30
N GLY A 62 -24.86 -38.81 -113.04
CA GLY A 62 -23.51 -38.66 -112.49
C GLY A 62 -23.39 -37.55 -111.44
N GLN A 63 -24.02 -36.39 -111.68
CA GLN A 63 -24.00 -35.27 -110.73
C GLN A 63 -24.79 -35.57 -109.45
N ALA A 64 -25.95 -36.23 -109.55
CA ALA A 64 -26.73 -36.61 -108.38
C ALA A 64 -25.96 -37.58 -107.47
N SER A 65 -25.21 -38.52 -108.04
CA SER A 65 -24.42 -39.50 -107.29
C SER A 65 -23.26 -38.85 -106.51
N GLN A 66 -22.68 -37.75 -106.99
CA GLN A 66 -21.60 -37.04 -106.30
C GLN A 66 -22.09 -36.19 -105.12
N LEU A 67 -23.29 -35.61 -105.20
CA LEU A 67 -23.84 -34.81 -104.11
C LEU A 67 -24.20 -35.68 -102.89
N VAL A 68 -24.75 -36.88 -103.12
CA VAL A 68 -25.10 -37.82 -102.05
C VAL A 68 -23.87 -38.34 -101.29
N THR A 69 -22.72 -38.49 -101.95
CA THR A 69 -21.49 -38.93 -101.28
C THR A 69 -20.83 -37.81 -100.47
N GLN A 70 -20.97 -36.54 -100.88
CA GLN A 70 -20.48 -35.40 -100.10
C GLN A 70 -21.25 -35.20 -98.79
N GLU A 71 -22.59 -35.30 -98.80
CA GLU A 71 -23.40 -35.11 -97.58
C GLU A 71 -23.18 -36.20 -96.52
N LYS A 72 -22.89 -37.43 -96.91
CA LYS A 72 -22.61 -38.52 -95.94
C LYS A 72 -21.28 -38.34 -95.22
N HIS A 73 -20.28 -37.76 -95.88
CA HIS A 73 -18.95 -37.56 -95.30
C HIS A 73 -18.87 -36.37 -94.35
N SER A 74 -19.67 -35.30 -94.55
CA SER A 74 -19.75 -34.20 -93.57
C SER A 74 -20.46 -34.63 -92.29
N ALA A 75 -21.61 -35.30 -92.40
CA ALA A 75 -22.40 -35.71 -91.23
C ALA A 75 -21.67 -36.69 -90.29
N SER A 76 -20.83 -37.57 -90.83
CA SER A 76 -20.08 -38.55 -90.02
C SER A 76 -18.86 -37.95 -89.31
N ARG A 77 -18.29 -36.87 -89.85
CA ARG A 77 -17.10 -36.22 -89.28
C ARG A 77 -17.48 -35.34 -88.10
N ASP A 78 -18.58 -34.61 -88.21
CA ASP A 78 -19.07 -33.72 -87.15
C ASP A 78 -19.57 -34.49 -85.90
N GLN A 79 -20.06 -35.73 -86.07
CA GLN A 79 -20.49 -36.55 -84.92
C GLN A 79 -19.31 -37.15 -84.14
N HIS A 80 -18.22 -37.55 -84.80
CA HIS A 80 -17.09 -38.22 -84.15
C HIS A 80 -16.21 -37.22 -83.36
N ASP A 81 -15.97 -36.04 -83.93
CA ASP A 81 -15.16 -35.00 -83.27
C ASP A 81 -15.85 -34.43 -82.01
N HIS A 82 -17.19 -34.42 -81.97
CA HIS A 82 -17.95 -33.94 -80.82
C HIS A 82 -17.98 -34.94 -79.65
N THR A 83 -18.12 -36.24 -79.94
CA THR A 83 -18.14 -37.29 -78.90
C THR A 83 -16.77 -37.48 -78.24
N ASP A 84 -15.69 -37.39 -78.99
CA ASP A 84 -14.34 -37.60 -78.45
C ASP A 84 -13.88 -36.40 -77.59
N CYS A 85 -14.24 -35.18 -77.98
CA CYS A 85 -13.99 -33.99 -77.16
C CYS A 85 -14.79 -34.00 -75.85
N GLN A 86 -16.06 -34.44 -75.88
CA GLN A 86 -16.85 -34.59 -74.65
C GLN A 86 -16.33 -35.73 -73.75
N GLY A 87 -15.92 -36.86 -74.34
CA GLY A 87 -15.34 -37.99 -73.59
C GLY A 87 -14.04 -37.62 -72.88
N PHE A 88 -13.16 -36.86 -73.53
CA PHE A 88 -11.91 -36.38 -72.93
C PHE A 88 -12.19 -35.35 -71.81
N SER A 89 -13.13 -34.43 -72.01
CA SER A 89 -13.55 -33.45 -71.00
C SER A 89 -14.13 -34.13 -69.75
N LEU A 90 -14.99 -35.14 -69.92
CA LEU A 90 -15.58 -35.89 -68.81
C LEU A 90 -14.52 -36.72 -68.07
N THR A 91 -13.58 -37.33 -68.78
CA THR A 91 -12.48 -38.10 -68.17
C THR A 91 -11.57 -37.20 -67.33
N LEU A 92 -11.28 -35.99 -67.82
CA LEU A 92 -10.48 -35.01 -67.09
C LEU A 92 -11.21 -34.53 -65.82
N GLN A 93 -12.52 -34.28 -65.91
CA GLN A 93 -13.35 -33.92 -64.76
C GLN A 93 -13.44 -35.04 -63.71
N ILE A 94 -13.55 -36.31 -64.13
CA ILE A 94 -13.56 -37.45 -63.21
C ILE A 94 -12.22 -37.56 -62.47
N SER A 95 -11.10 -37.43 -63.19
CA SER A 95 -9.75 -37.45 -62.60
C SER A 95 -9.53 -36.31 -61.59
N ASP A 96 -10.04 -35.11 -61.89
CA ASP A 96 -9.97 -33.97 -60.98
C ASP A 96 -10.84 -34.21 -59.73
N LEU A 97 -12.06 -34.73 -59.88
CA LEU A 97 -12.93 -35.09 -58.76
C LEU A 97 -12.34 -36.20 -57.89
N GLU A 98 -11.70 -37.22 -58.47
CA GLU A 98 -11.00 -38.26 -57.73
C GLU A 98 -9.83 -37.71 -56.92
N SER A 99 -9.07 -36.79 -57.51
CA SER A 99 -7.96 -36.10 -56.83
C SER A 99 -8.46 -35.24 -55.68
N GLN A 100 -9.55 -34.49 -55.87
CA GLN A 100 -10.19 -33.70 -54.82
C GLN A 100 -10.75 -34.60 -53.69
N LEU A 101 -11.39 -35.73 -54.03
CA LEU A 101 -11.87 -36.70 -53.02
C LEU A 101 -10.73 -37.29 -52.21
N LYS A 102 -9.60 -37.60 -52.85
CA LYS A 102 -8.41 -38.10 -52.15
C LYS A 102 -7.86 -37.04 -51.18
N LEU A 103 -7.73 -35.80 -51.63
CA LEU A 103 -7.28 -34.69 -50.77
C LEU A 103 -8.23 -34.47 -49.58
N ARG A 104 -9.55 -34.50 -49.82
CA ARG A 104 -10.56 -34.39 -48.76
C ARG A 104 -10.53 -35.56 -47.78
N ASN A 105 -10.22 -36.77 -48.24
CA ASN A 105 -10.04 -37.92 -47.36
C ASN A 105 -8.78 -37.77 -46.50
N GLU A 106 -7.68 -37.28 -47.06
CA GLU A 106 -6.44 -36.99 -46.32
C GLU A 106 -6.68 -35.89 -45.27
N GLU A 107 -7.36 -34.79 -45.63
CA GLU A 107 -7.79 -33.75 -44.69
C GLU A 107 -8.69 -34.30 -43.58
N LYS A 108 -9.65 -35.17 -43.93
CA LYS A 108 -10.54 -35.82 -42.95
C LYS A 108 -9.75 -36.70 -41.98
N THR A 109 -8.77 -37.46 -42.46
CA THR A 109 -7.94 -38.30 -41.59
C THR A 109 -7.07 -37.47 -40.64
N LEU A 110 -6.55 -36.34 -41.11
CA LEU A 110 -5.78 -35.42 -40.28
C LEU A 110 -6.66 -34.77 -39.19
N LEU A 111 -7.86 -34.33 -39.57
CA LEU A 111 -8.84 -33.78 -38.61
C LEU A 111 -9.28 -34.82 -37.58
N LEU A 112 -9.43 -36.08 -37.98
CA LEU A 112 -9.75 -37.17 -37.04
C LEU A 112 -8.63 -37.37 -36.01
N SER A 113 -7.38 -37.42 -36.48
CA SER A 113 -6.21 -37.53 -35.59
C SER A 113 -6.08 -36.34 -34.65
N GLN A 114 -6.35 -35.12 -35.12
CA GLN A 114 -6.36 -33.93 -34.26
C GLN A 114 -7.49 -33.98 -33.22
N SER A 115 -8.66 -34.50 -33.58
CA SER A 115 -9.77 -34.71 -32.64
C SER A 115 -9.41 -35.72 -31.56
N GLU A 116 -8.80 -36.85 -31.93
CA GLU A 116 -8.33 -37.88 -30.99
C GLU A 116 -7.26 -37.34 -30.03
N ASP A 117 -6.31 -36.55 -30.53
CA ASP A 117 -5.30 -35.88 -29.70
C ASP A 117 -5.92 -34.85 -28.73
N MET A 118 -6.94 -34.12 -29.17
CA MET A 118 -7.66 -33.17 -28.32
C MET A 118 -8.50 -33.88 -27.25
N GLU A 119 -9.14 -35.00 -27.58
CA GLU A 119 -9.85 -35.84 -26.59
C GLU A 119 -8.88 -36.42 -25.56
N ALA A 120 -7.69 -36.87 -25.97
CA ALA A 120 -6.66 -37.34 -25.04
C ALA A 120 -6.17 -36.23 -24.09
N LYS A 121 -6.01 -35.00 -24.60
CA LYS A 121 -5.66 -33.83 -23.77
C LYS A 121 -6.78 -33.44 -22.82
N LEU A 122 -8.04 -33.49 -23.26
CA LEU A 122 -9.20 -33.23 -22.39
C LEU A 122 -9.26 -34.24 -21.26
N LYS A 123 -9.05 -35.53 -21.55
CA LYS A 123 -9.07 -36.59 -20.54
C LYS A 123 -7.95 -36.42 -19.50
N THR A 124 -6.73 -36.08 -19.93
CA THR A 124 -5.63 -35.83 -18.97
C THR A 124 -5.86 -34.58 -18.14
N LEU A 125 -6.50 -33.55 -18.70
CA LEU A 125 -6.90 -32.35 -17.97
C LEU A 125 -8.02 -32.65 -16.95
N GLU A 126 -9.03 -33.43 -17.33
CA GLU A 126 -10.08 -33.91 -16.41
C GLU A 126 -9.51 -34.72 -15.24
N GLU A 127 -8.57 -35.64 -15.52
CA GLU A 127 -7.88 -36.40 -14.48
C GLU A 127 -7.08 -35.51 -13.53
N SER A 128 -6.42 -34.46 -14.04
CA SER A 128 -5.69 -33.48 -13.23
C SER A 128 -6.63 -32.64 -12.35
N TYR A 129 -7.77 -32.21 -12.90
CA TYR A 129 -8.80 -31.47 -12.16
C TYR A 129 -9.40 -32.32 -11.04
N GLU A 130 -9.70 -33.59 -11.29
CA GLU A 130 -10.27 -34.46 -10.27
C GLU A 130 -9.24 -34.78 -9.16
N GLN A 131 -7.95 -34.89 -9.50
CA GLN A 131 -6.87 -34.99 -8.51
C GLN A 131 -6.76 -33.74 -7.63
N GLN A 132 -6.82 -32.54 -8.24
CA GLN A 132 -6.79 -31.28 -7.47
C GLN A 132 -8.01 -31.14 -6.56
N LYS A 133 -9.21 -31.45 -7.08
CA LYS A 133 -10.45 -31.44 -6.31
C LYS A 133 -10.39 -32.40 -5.12
N ASN A 134 -9.87 -33.61 -5.31
CA ASN A 134 -9.68 -34.57 -4.22
C ASN A 134 -8.66 -34.06 -3.19
N GLY A 135 -7.57 -33.42 -3.64
CA GLY A 135 -6.60 -32.77 -2.75
C GLY A 135 -7.23 -31.67 -1.89
N PHE A 136 -8.05 -30.79 -2.50
CA PHE A 136 -8.78 -29.76 -1.76
C PHE A 136 -9.77 -30.35 -0.76
N VAL A 137 -10.49 -31.41 -1.11
CA VAL A 137 -11.42 -32.08 -0.19
C VAL A 137 -10.67 -32.69 1.00
N GLU A 138 -9.50 -33.28 0.79
CA GLU A 138 -8.66 -33.79 1.88
C GLU A 138 -8.15 -32.68 2.80
N GLU A 139 -7.72 -31.54 2.24
CA GLU A 139 -7.30 -30.37 3.02
C GLU A 139 -8.46 -29.78 3.83
N LEU A 140 -9.66 -29.69 3.22
CA LEU A 140 -10.86 -29.20 3.88
C LEU A 140 -11.28 -30.13 5.03
N ASN A 141 -11.16 -31.45 4.85
CA ASN A 141 -11.40 -32.42 5.91
C ASN A 141 -10.38 -32.30 7.05
N LYS A 142 -9.08 -32.17 6.74
CA LYS A 142 -8.04 -31.92 7.76
C LYS A 142 -8.29 -30.63 8.53
N MET A 143 -8.68 -29.56 7.85
CA MET A 143 -9.02 -28.29 8.48
C MET A 143 -10.25 -28.44 9.38
N ASN A 144 -11.26 -29.19 8.95
CA ASN A 144 -12.47 -29.45 9.73
C ASN A 144 -12.15 -30.29 10.99
N ASP A 145 -11.26 -31.27 10.90
CA ASP A 145 -10.78 -32.03 12.05
C ASP A 145 -10.02 -31.15 13.06
N VAL A 146 -9.18 -30.23 12.58
CA VAL A 146 -8.49 -29.25 13.44
C VAL A 146 -9.50 -28.29 14.09
N LEU A 147 -10.50 -27.83 13.35
CA LEU A 147 -11.57 -26.99 13.90
C LEU A 147 -12.38 -27.73 14.95
N LYS A 148 -12.66 -29.02 14.76
CA LYS A 148 -13.34 -29.86 15.74
C LYS A 148 -12.51 -30.01 17.02
N GLN A 149 -11.20 -30.28 16.89
CA GLN A 149 -10.30 -30.35 18.04
C GLN A 149 -10.23 -29.00 18.79
N ARG A 150 -10.17 -27.88 18.05
CA ARG A 150 -10.22 -26.54 18.65
C ARG A 150 -11.54 -26.31 19.38
N GLY A 151 -12.67 -26.69 18.76
CA GLY A 151 -14.00 -26.64 19.39
C GLY A 151 -14.03 -27.40 20.71
N GLU A 152 -13.53 -28.64 20.74
CA GLU A 152 -13.44 -29.43 21.98
C GLU A 152 -12.55 -28.77 23.04
N THR A 153 -11.43 -28.13 22.64
CA THR A 153 -10.57 -27.40 23.60
C THR A 153 -11.26 -26.15 24.15
N ILE A 154 -12.01 -25.43 23.32
CA ILE A 154 -12.77 -24.25 23.74
C ILE A 154 -13.85 -24.67 24.75
N THR A 155 -14.63 -25.72 24.46
CA THR A 155 -15.64 -26.23 25.40
C THR A 155 -15.02 -26.63 26.74
N ARG A 156 -13.87 -27.32 26.74
CA ARG A 156 -13.15 -27.65 27.99
C ARG A 156 -12.66 -26.42 28.76
N LEU A 157 -12.26 -25.35 28.06
CA LEU A 157 -11.85 -24.10 28.70
C LEU A 157 -13.05 -23.33 29.25
N GLU A 158 -14.17 -23.31 28.54
CA GLU A 158 -15.43 -22.74 29.01
C GLU A 158 -15.93 -23.44 30.28
N GLU A 159 -15.90 -24.77 30.31
CA GLU A 159 -16.23 -25.55 31.52
C GLU A 159 -15.31 -25.19 32.70
N LYS A 160 -14.00 -25.07 32.47
CA LYS A 160 -13.04 -24.64 33.51
C LYS A 160 -13.30 -23.21 33.99
N CYS A 161 -13.60 -22.28 33.09
CA CYS A 161 -13.95 -20.91 33.45
C CYS A 161 -15.22 -20.86 34.30
N GLN A 162 -16.25 -21.64 33.95
CA GLN A 162 -17.48 -21.73 34.74
C GLN A 162 -17.25 -22.32 36.13
N ILE A 163 -16.39 -23.34 36.25
CA ILE A 163 -16.01 -23.91 37.55
C ILE A 163 -15.30 -22.85 38.41
N ASN A 164 -14.32 -22.14 37.84
CA ASN A 164 -13.61 -21.07 38.54
C ASN A 164 -14.56 -19.94 38.95
N GLU A 165 -15.50 -19.54 38.09
CA GLU A 165 -16.48 -18.50 38.42
C GLU A 165 -17.40 -18.93 39.58
N LYS A 166 -17.82 -20.19 39.62
CA LYS A 166 -18.57 -20.75 40.76
C LYS A 166 -17.74 -20.75 42.03
N GLU A 167 -16.46 -21.13 41.98
CA GLU A 167 -15.56 -21.06 43.13
C GLU A 167 -15.36 -19.63 43.65
N PHE A 168 -15.20 -18.66 42.74
CA PHE A 168 -15.09 -17.25 43.12
C PHE A 168 -16.39 -16.72 43.73
N LYS A 169 -17.55 -17.13 43.23
CA LYS A 169 -18.86 -16.78 43.84
C LYS A 169 -18.98 -17.35 45.26
N VAL A 170 -18.66 -18.62 45.48
CA VAL A 170 -18.66 -19.22 46.83
C VAL A 170 -17.68 -18.52 47.77
N LYS A 171 -16.48 -18.19 47.30
CA LYS A 171 -15.50 -17.40 48.09
C LYS A 171 -16.05 -16.01 48.42
N THR A 172 -16.72 -15.36 47.48
CA THR A 172 -17.31 -14.02 47.69
C THR A 172 -18.47 -14.09 48.69
N GLU A 173 -19.34 -15.09 48.59
CA GLU A 173 -20.43 -15.32 49.54
C GLU A 173 -19.92 -15.62 50.95
N THR A 174 -18.86 -16.41 51.09
CA THR A 174 -18.24 -16.67 52.41
C THR A 174 -17.58 -15.42 52.99
N PHE A 175 -16.93 -14.59 52.17
CA PHE A 175 -16.42 -13.28 52.61
C PHE A 175 -17.55 -12.33 53.03
N LEU A 176 -18.65 -12.28 52.29
CA LEU A 176 -19.85 -11.50 52.65
C LEU A 176 -20.47 -11.97 53.96
N GLN A 177 -20.57 -13.27 54.19
CA GLN A 177 -21.03 -13.83 55.47
C GLN A 177 -20.11 -13.44 56.63
N LEU A 178 -18.79 -13.49 56.42
CA LEU A 178 -17.81 -13.07 57.43
C LEU A 178 -17.94 -11.58 57.74
N VAL A 179 -18.11 -10.74 56.73
CA VAL A 179 -18.34 -9.30 56.90
C VAL A 179 -19.63 -9.05 57.69
N ALA A 180 -20.73 -9.70 57.32
CA ALA A 180 -22.00 -9.59 58.05
C ALA A 180 -21.89 -10.08 59.50
N GLU A 181 -21.07 -11.11 59.77
CA GLU A 181 -20.77 -11.56 61.14
C GLU A 181 -19.98 -10.51 61.92
N LYS A 182 -19.00 -9.85 61.28
CA LYS A 182 -18.26 -8.73 61.89
C LYS A 182 -19.15 -7.52 62.12
N GLU A 183 -20.03 -7.19 61.19
CA GLU A 183 -21.00 -6.09 61.32
C GLU A 183 -21.98 -6.36 62.47
N ARG A 184 -22.53 -7.58 62.60
CA ARG A 184 -23.34 -7.96 63.78
C ARG A 184 -22.57 -7.86 65.09
N LYS A 185 -21.27 -8.17 65.08
CA LYS A 185 -20.42 -8.05 66.25
C LYS A 185 -20.17 -6.58 66.61
N ILE A 186 -20.07 -5.71 65.61
CA ILE A 186 -20.02 -4.26 65.80
C ILE A 186 -21.36 -3.77 66.36
N GLU A 187 -22.50 -4.16 65.80
CA GLU A 187 -23.82 -3.80 66.34
C GLU A 187 -24.03 -4.29 67.78
N LEU A 188 -23.53 -5.47 68.14
CA LEU A 188 -23.56 -5.96 69.51
C LEU A 188 -22.72 -5.10 70.45
N LEU A 189 -21.51 -4.72 70.03
CA LEU A 189 -20.63 -3.82 70.78
C LEU A 189 -21.21 -2.40 70.87
N GLU A 190 -21.89 -1.93 69.83
CA GLU A 190 -22.61 -0.64 69.82
C GLU A 190 -23.86 -0.69 70.69
N SER A 191 -24.58 -1.81 70.75
CA SER A 191 -25.67 -2.03 71.70
C SER A 191 -25.15 -2.09 73.15
N GLU A 192 -23.99 -2.70 73.38
CA GLU A 192 -23.32 -2.68 74.69
C GLU A 192 -22.85 -1.26 75.06
N ALA A 193 -22.35 -0.48 74.09
CA ALA A 193 -22.02 0.94 74.27
C ALA A 193 -23.28 1.78 74.55
N ASN A 194 -24.37 1.57 73.83
CA ASN A 194 -25.66 2.23 74.03
C ASN A 194 -26.32 1.83 75.36
N LYS A 195 -26.08 0.60 75.87
CA LYS A 195 -26.47 0.20 77.24
C LYS A 195 -25.65 0.94 78.30
N PHE A 196 -24.37 1.20 78.01
CA PHE A 196 -23.51 2.06 78.83
C PHE A 196 -23.98 3.53 78.77
N GLU A 197 -24.43 3.98 77.61
CA GLU A 197 -24.91 5.35 77.37
C GLU A 197 -26.31 5.59 77.96
N THR A 198 -27.21 4.61 77.91
CA THR A 198 -28.52 4.67 78.59
C THR A 198 -28.40 4.51 80.12
N GLN A 199 -27.40 3.79 80.63
CA GLN A 199 -27.03 3.85 82.06
C GLN A 199 -26.41 5.21 82.44
N SER A 200 -25.75 5.89 81.49
CA SER A 200 -25.24 7.26 81.65
C SER A 200 -26.36 8.32 81.59
N GLU A 201 -27.38 8.13 80.76
CA GLU A 201 -28.51 9.07 80.58
C GLU A 201 -29.53 9.06 81.72
N ILE A 202 -29.73 7.92 82.40
CA ILE A 202 -30.62 7.86 83.59
C ILE A 202 -30.01 8.59 84.80
N LEU A 203 -28.73 8.97 84.74
CA LEU A 203 -28.02 9.66 85.83
C LEU A 203 -27.70 11.14 85.57
N SER A 204 -28.33 11.83 84.61
CA SER A 204 -28.13 13.29 84.48
C SER A 204 -29.34 14.03 83.91
N THR A 205 -30.41 14.14 84.71
CA THR A 205 -31.42 15.19 84.58
C THR A 205 -31.51 16.00 85.89
N SER A 206 -30.55 16.90 86.14
CA SER A 206 -30.83 18.18 86.84
C SER A 206 -29.60 19.09 86.82
N THR A 207 -29.71 20.17 86.06
CA THR A 207 -29.10 21.49 86.34
C THR A 207 -27.63 21.52 86.80
N VAL A 208 -26.75 21.53 85.81
CA VAL A 208 -25.68 22.51 85.60
C VAL A 208 -24.91 22.97 86.85
N SER A 209 -23.67 22.51 86.95
CA SER A 209 -22.59 23.35 87.48
C SER A 209 -21.43 23.34 86.50
N LYS A 210 -21.01 24.55 86.10
CA LYS A 210 -19.81 24.81 85.29
C LYS A 210 -18.57 24.10 85.85
N ALA A 211 -18.62 23.68 87.12
CA ALA A 211 -17.60 22.89 87.80
C ALA A 211 -17.50 21.42 87.31
N GLU A 212 -18.57 20.77 86.85
CA GLU A 212 -18.52 19.38 86.36
C GLU A 212 -18.17 19.29 84.87
N GLU A 213 -18.53 20.28 84.06
CA GLU A 213 -17.98 20.45 82.70
C GLU A 213 -16.48 20.75 82.79
N ILE A 214 -16.07 21.60 83.75
CA ILE A 214 -14.67 21.79 84.11
C ILE A 214 -14.07 20.50 84.68
N HIS A 215 -14.80 19.66 85.42
CA HIS A 215 -14.26 18.39 85.93
C HIS A 215 -14.11 17.34 84.82
N ARG A 216 -14.99 17.29 83.83
CA ARG A 216 -14.84 16.41 82.66
C ARG A 216 -13.78 16.91 81.69
N MET A 217 -13.73 18.22 81.45
CA MET A 217 -12.60 18.84 80.76
C MET A 217 -11.32 18.63 81.56
N LYS A 218 -11.37 18.66 82.90
CA LYS A 218 -10.24 18.34 83.78
C LYS A 218 -9.92 16.86 83.81
N ASP A 219 -10.85 15.93 83.61
CA ASP A 219 -10.53 14.49 83.52
C ASP A 219 -9.96 14.14 82.14
N VAL A 220 -10.38 14.86 81.09
CA VAL A 220 -9.79 14.78 79.74
C VAL A 220 -8.44 15.47 79.72
N GLU A 221 -8.31 16.64 80.35
CA GLU A 221 -7.05 17.34 80.57
C GLU A 221 -6.17 16.54 81.51
N ASP A 222 -6.67 15.87 82.54
CA ASP A 222 -5.94 15.00 83.47
C ASP A 222 -5.58 13.68 82.78
N SER A 223 -6.35 13.20 81.79
CA SER A 223 -6.04 12.02 80.95
C SER A 223 -5.02 12.34 79.85
N LEU A 224 -5.10 13.54 79.28
CA LEU A 224 -4.10 14.08 78.37
C LEU A 224 -2.85 14.50 79.12
N GLU A 225 -2.98 15.02 80.33
CA GLU A 225 -1.93 15.36 81.28
C GLU A 225 -1.38 14.08 81.90
N ASP A 226 -2.13 12.99 82.05
CA ASP A 226 -1.61 11.67 82.43
C ASP A 226 -0.90 11.01 81.27
N ARG A 227 -1.38 11.16 80.02
CA ARG A 227 -0.64 10.69 78.83
C ARG A 227 0.59 11.53 78.60
N TYR A 228 0.51 12.84 78.78
CA TYR A 228 1.63 13.76 78.71
C TYR A 228 2.58 13.57 79.89
N ASN A 229 2.10 13.27 81.10
CA ASN A 229 2.89 12.94 82.26
C ASN A 229 3.45 11.53 82.15
N LYS A 230 2.78 10.56 81.52
CA LYS A 230 3.35 9.25 81.17
C LYS A 230 4.40 9.39 80.09
N LEU A 231 4.18 10.23 79.08
CA LEU A 231 5.15 10.52 78.02
C LEU A 231 6.32 11.35 78.57
N LYS A 232 6.07 12.27 79.50
CA LYS A 232 7.06 13.08 80.22
C LYS A 232 7.76 12.24 81.27
N MET A 233 7.11 11.27 81.91
CA MET A 233 7.74 10.28 82.80
C MET A 233 8.50 9.24 82.01
N LEU A 234 8.11 8.95 80.77
CA LEU A 234 8.84 8.10 79.84
C LEU A 234 10.02 8.87 79.25
N ALA A 235 9.86 10.16 78.96
CA ALA A 235 10.93 11.06 78.56
C ALA A 235 11.87 11.35 79.75
N VAL A 236 11.37 11.48 80.98
CA VAL A 236 12.14 11.63 82.21
C VAL A 236 12.77 10.30 82.59
N ARG A 237 12.12 9.14 82.36
CA ARG A 237 12.78 7.83 82.49
C ARG A 237 13.83 7.64 81.42
N MET A 238 13.60 8.06 80.18
CA MET A 238 14.60 8.02 79.11
C MET A 238 15.72 9.01 79.41
N LYS A 239 15.42 10.19 79.94
CA LYS A 239 16.42 11.21 80.35
C LYS A 239 17.15 10.81 81.62
N ARG A 240 16.50 10.10 82.55
CA ARG A 240 17.09 9.47 83.74
C ARG A 240 17.89 8.25 83.36
N LYS A 241 17.47 7.46 82.36
CA LYS A 241 18.19 6.32 81.82
C LYS A 241 19.38 6.78 80.99
N ILE A 242 19.25 7.88 80.25
CA ILE A 242 20.35 8.58 79.58
C ILE A 242 21.27 9.19 80.64
N ALA A 243 20.77 9.82 81.71
CA ALA A 243 21.59 10.37 82.79
C ALA A 243 22.22 9.28 83.65
N GLU A 244 21.59 8.13 83.84
CA GLU A 244 22.15 6.93 84.47
C GLU A 244 23.16 6.28 83.54
N GLN A 245 22.94 6.26 82.23
CA GLN A 245 23.94 5.84 81.24
C GLN A 245 25.10 6.83 81.15
N ASN A 246 24.85 8.13 81.31
CA ASN A 246 25.88 9.17 81.34
C ASN A 246 26.63 9.15 82.65
N ASN A 247 25.96 8.89 83.78
CA ASN A 247 26.59 8.69 85.08
C ASN A 247 27.30 7.34 85.12
N GLN A 248 26.81 6.30 84.45
CA GLN A 248 27.54 5.04 84.29
C GLN A 248 28.74 5.20 83.34
N LEU A 249 28.63 6.03 82.30
CA LEU A 249 29.76 6.41 81.45
C LEU A 249 30.74 7.26 82.24
N HIS A 250 30.28 8.22 83.03
CA HIS A 250 31.11 9.07 83.88
C HIS A 250 31.72 8.30 85.06
N ASP A 251 31.01 7.34 85.63
CA ASP A 251 31.51 6.40 86.64
C ASP A 251 32.46 5.40 86.00
N LYS A 252 32.25 4.97 84.75
CA LYS A 252 33.23 4.17 84.00
C LYS A 252 34.44 5.00 83.57
N GLU A 253 34.29 6.28 83.29
CA GLU A 253 35.36 7.23 82.99
C GLU A 253 36.14 7.59 84.26
N ASN A 254 35.46 7.76 85.40
CA ASN A 254 36.06 7.96 86.71
C ASN A 254 36.66 6.66 87.25
N GLN A 255 36.09 5.49 86.95
CA GLN A 255 36.72 4.19 87.19
C GLN A 255 37.89 3.96 86.24
N LEU A 256 37.88 4.46 85.00
CA LEU A 256 39.02 4.48 84.09
C LEU A 256 40.09 5.48 84.54
N ALA A 257 39.70 6.60 85.16
CA ALA A 257 40.60 7.57 85.76
C ALA A 257 41.20 7.04 87.07
N LEU A 258 40.39 6.37 87.92
CA LEU A 258 40.86 5.62 89.09
C LEU A 258 41.66 4.40 88.68
N LEU A 259 41.35 3.71 87.58
CA LEU A 259 42.15 2.62 87.02
C LEU A 259 43.43 3.13 86.37
N ARG A 260 43.47 4.36 85.84
CA ARG A 260 44.71 5.02 85.38
C ARG A 260 45.58 5.52 86.55
N VAL A 261 44.96 5.94 87.64
CA VAL A 261 45.65 6.27 88.90
C VAL A 261 46.09 4.99 89.63
N ASP A 262 45.30 3.92 89.57
CA ASP A 262 45.62 2.58 90.05
C ASP A 262 46.62 1.87 89.13
N GLU A 263 46.65 2.10 87.82
CA GLU A 263 47.71 1.61 86.91
C GLU A 263 49.03 2.32 87.18
N LYS A 264 49.00 3.60 87.58
CA LYS A 264 50.17 4.29 88.12
C LYS A 264 50.60 3.78 89.50
N ASN A 265 49.67 3.29 90.33
CA ASN A 265 49.96 2.75 91.67
C ASN A 265 50.14 1.21 91.72
N ARG A 266 49.77 0.46 90.67
CA ARG A 266 49.88 -1.01 90.53
C ARG A 266 51.08 -1.45 89.70
N ASN A 267 52.12 -0.62 89.64
CA ASN A 267 53.48 -1.13 89.42
C ASN A 267 54.02 -1.90 90.65
N ILE A 268 53.17 -2.21 91.63
CA ILE A 268 53.52 -3.00 92.80
C ILE A 268 52.46 -4.10 92.99
N SER A 269 52.82 -5.33 92.57
CA SER A 269 52.31 -6.62 93.04
C SER A 269 51.16 -7.33 92.26
N ASN A 270 51.57 -8.30 91.42
CA ASN A 270 51.05 -9.67 91.21
C ASN A 270 49.53 -9.95 91.20
N SER A 271 48.99 -10.41 90.05
CA SER A 271 48.14 -11.63 89.97
C SER A 271 47.80 -12.05 88.52
N PRO A 272 48.05 -13.31 88.09
CA PRO A 272 47.75 -13.83 86.74
C PRO A 272 46.25 -14.14 86.49
N LEU A 273 45.37 -14.06 87.50
CA LEU A 273 43.95 -14.39 87.37
C LEU A 273 43.10 -13.30 86.67
N ASN A 274 43.52 -12.03 86.73
CA ASN A 274 42.80 -10.93 86.08
C ASN A 274 43.06 -10.84 84.57
N LEU A 275 44.22 -11.31 84.10
CA LEU A 275 44.56 -11.35 82.68
C LEU A 275 43.75 -12.43 81.95
N GLN A 276 43.48 -13.56 82.62
CA GLN A 276 42.62 -14.62 82.09
C GLN A 276 41.14 -14.23 82.06
N ALA A 277 40.64 -13.47 83.05
CA ALA A 277 39.28 -12.96 83.05
C ALA A 277 39.06 -11.90 81.94
N ALA A 278 40.03 -11.00 81.74
CA ALA A 278 40.01 -10.03 80.65
C ALA A 278 40.10 -10.72 79.27
N GLN A 279 40.95 -11.75 79.14
CA GLN A 279 41.04 -12.53 77.90
C GLN A 279 39.73 -13.24 77.57
N LYS A 280 39.07 -13.86 78.56
CA LYS A 280 37.75 -14.49 78.36
C LYS A 280 36.66 -13.50 77.95
N GLU A 281 36.69 -12.27 78.46
CA GLU A 281 35.73 -11.24 78.05
C GLU A 281 36.03 -10.70 76.65
N ILE A 282 37.30 -10.61 76.26
CA ILE A 282 37.71 -10.28 74.88
C ILE A 282 37.24 -11.39 73.93
N ASP A 283 37.43 -12.66 74.28
CA ASP A 283 36.97 -13.79 73.47
C ASP A 283 35.43 -13.78 73.37
N ARG A 284 34.71 -13.52 74.46
CA ARG A 284 33.25 -13.38 74.49
C ARG A 284 32.75 -12.25 73.59
N LEU A 285 33.40 -11.08 73.63
CA LEU A 285 33.04 -9.93 72.79
C LEU A 285 33.38 -10.17 71.31
N ASN A 286 34.45 -10.92 71.03
CA ASN A 286 34.78 -11.33 69.66
C ASN A 286 33.75 -12.33 69.12
N ASP A 287 33.33 -13.31 69.91
CA ASP A 287 32.26 -14.25 69.55
C ASP A 287 30.92 -13.53 69.32
N GLU A 288 30.57 -12.54 70.16
CA GLU A 288 29.39 -11.70 69.97
C GLU A 288 29.50 -10.82 68.71
N LEU A 289 30.68 -10.27 68.45
CA LEU A 289 30.94 -9.47 67.25
C LEU A 289 30.82 -10.31 65.99
N ASP A 290 31.37 -11.53 65.98
CA ASP A 290 31.31 -12.43 64.84
C ASP A 290 29.90 -13.01 64.64
N ALA A 291 29.16 -13.26 65.72
CA ALA A 291 27.73 -13.58 65.66
C ALA A 291 26.92 -12.43 65.04
N LYS A 292 27.17 -11.17 65.44
CA LYS A 292 26.50 -10.00 64.87
C LYS A 292 26.90 -9.72 63.43
N LYS A 293 28.15 -9.98 63.03
CA LYS A 293 28.57 -9.94 61.62
C LYS A 293 27.87 -11.01 60.79
N SER A 294 27.71 -12.22 61.33
CA SER A 294 26.98 -13.30 60.67
C SER A 294 25.50 -12.95 60.47
N GLU A 295 24.82 -12.45 61.52
CA GLU A 295 23.44 -11.95 61.42
C GLU A 295 23.32 -10.81 60.39
N LEU A 296 24.26 -9.86 60.39
CA LEU A 296 24.27 -8.76 59.41
C LEU A 296 24.41 -9.28 57.97
N ASN A 297 25.25 -10.30 57.74
CA ASN A 297 25.44 -10.90 56.42
C ASN A 297 24.19 -11.66 55.95
N VAL A 298 23.49 -12.34 56.86
CA VAL A 298 22.20 -12.97 56.57
C VAL A 298 21.16 -11.92 56.20
N MET A 299 21.01 -10.85 56.99
CA MET A 299 20.08 -9.76 56.70
C MET A 299 20.41 -9.03 55.39
N LYS A 300 21.69 -8.87 55.05
CA LYS A 300 22.12 -8.33 53.75
C LYS A 300 21.68 -9.23 52.61
N LYS A 301 21.88 -10.54 52.74
CA LYS A 301 21.48 -11.53 51.74
C LYS A 301 19.95 -11.57 51.57
N ASP A 302 19.20 -11.47 52.66
CA ASP A 302 17.73 -11.43 52.63
C ASP A 302 17.20 -10.14 51.99
N CYS A 303 17.86 -8.99 52.25
CA CYS A 303 17.59 -7.74 51.54
C CYS A 303 17.91 -7.84 50.04
N GLU A 304 19.05 -8.42 49.66
CA GLU A 304 19.43 -8.65 48.26
C GLU A 304 18.42 -9.56 47.55
N ASN A 305 18.00 -10.65 48.20
CA ASN A 305 16.96 -11.54 47.68
C ASN A 305 15.62 -10.81 47.52
N SER A 306 15.21 -10.00 48.50
CA SER A 306 13.98 -9.19 48.43
C SER A 306 14.03 -8.15 47.31
N ILE A 307 15.19 -7.52 47.09
CA ILE A 307 15.40 -6.60 45.97
C ILE A 307 15.30 -7.34 44.63
N GLN A 308 15.87 -8.55 44.54
CA GLN A 308 15.79 -9.37 43.34
C GLN A 308 14.34 -9.83 43.06
N GLU A 309 13.58 -10.23 44.08
CA GLU A 309 12.17 -10.59 43.95
C GLU A 309 11.30 -9.40 43.52
N LEU A 310 11.58 -8.21 44.06
CA LEU A 310 10.92 -6.96 43.63
C LEU A 310 11.27 -6.60 42.18
N ALA A 311 12.52 -6.77 41.77
CA ALA A 311 12.94 -6.55 40.38
C ALA A 311 12.23 -7.52 39.42
N ASN A 312 12.16 -8.80 39.77
CA ASN A 312 11.45 -9.81 38.98
C ASN A 312 9.94 -9.52 38.90
N SER A 313 9.33 -9.08 40.01
CA SER A 313 7.92 -8.72 40.05
C SER A 313 7.62 -7.47 39.21
N ARG A 314 8.53 -6.48 39.22
CA ARG A 314 8.44 -5.30 38.37
C ARG A 314 8.57 -5.65 36.88
N GLN A 315 9.46 -6.58 36.52
CA GLN A 315 9.58 -7.07 35.16
C GLN A 315 8.28 -7.74 34.69
N ARG A 316 7.71 -8.65 35.49
CA ARG A 316 6.43 -9.29 35.17
C ARG A 316 5.28 -8.29 35.02
N ALA A 317 5.26 -7.23 35.83
CA ALA A 317 4.25 -6.18 35.71
C ALA A 317 4.36 -5.42 34.37
N GLU A 318 5.58 -5.12 33.90
CA GLU A 318 5.78 -4.52 32.57
C GLU A 318 5.47 -5.50 31.43
N GLU A 319 5.77 -6.79 31.60
CA GLU A 319 5.36 -7.85 30.65
C GLU A 319 3.82 -7.90 30.51
N PHE A 320 3.07 -7.95 31.61
CA PHE A 320 1.61 -7.92 31.57
C PHE A 320 1.04 -6.62 31.00
N LYS A 321 1.71 -5.48 31.23
CA LYS A 321 1.32 -4.20 30.64
C LYS A 321 1.53 -4.18 29.12
N ASN A 322 2.63 -4.77 28.65
CA ASN A 322 2.88 -4.94 27.23
C ASN A 322 1.85 -5.90 26.60
N GLU A 323 1.56 -7.03 27.24
CA GLU A 323 0.51 -7.96 26.80
C GLU A 323 -0.87 -7.28 26.75
N ALA A 324 -1.23 -6.50 27.78
CA ALA A 324 -2.48 -5.73 27.78
C ALA A 324 -2.52 -4.70 26.65
N SER A 325 -1.39 -4.07 26.31
CA SER A 325 -1.32 -3.14 25.17
C SER A 325 -1.52 -3.84 23.83
N VAL A 326 -0.96 -5.04 23.66
CA VAL A 326 -1.13 -5.87 22.45
C VAL A 326 -2.57 -6.39 22.38
N LEU A 327 -3.14 -6.87 23.48
CA LEU A 327 -4.55 -7.28 23.51
C LEU A 327 -5.49 -6.11 23.19
N LYS A 328 -5.15 -4.90 23.61
CA LYS A 328 -5.94 -3.70 23.27
C LYS A 328 -5.89 -3.38 21.78
N THR A 329 -4.74 -3.52 21.13
CA THR A 329 -4.64 -3.31 19.68
C THR A 329 -5.32 -4.43 18.89
N THR A 330 -5.23 -5.69 19.34
CA THR A 330 -5.94 -6.80 18.67
C THR A 330 -7.46 -6.66 18.81
N VAL A 331 -7.98 -6.23 19.97
CA VAL A 331 -9.41 -5.94 20.15
C VAL A 331 -9.87 -4.82 19.23
N ALA A 332 -9.10 -3.72 19.12
CA ALA A 332 -9.42 -2.62 18.20
C ALA A 332 -9.46 -3.09 16.73
N ASN A 333 -8.51 -3.94 16.32
CA ASN A 333 -8.48 -4.51 14.98
C ASN A 333 -9.68 -5.45 14.73
N LEU A 334 -10.05 -6.27 15.71
CA LEU A 334 -11.23 -7.14 15.63
C LEU A 334 -12.52 -6.32 15.58
N GLU A 335 -12.62 -5.18 16.26
CA GLU A 335 -13.77 -4.27 16.16
C GLU A 335 -13.89 -3.64 14.76
N ILE A 336 -12.77 -3.25 14.16
CA ILE A 336 -12.75 -2.75 12.77
C ILE A 336 -13.19 -3.85 11.80
N SER A 337 -12.66 -5.07 11.95
CA SER A 337 -13.05 -6.23 11.13
C SER A 337 -14.53 -6.59 11.32
N LYS A 338 -15.04 -6.55 12.54
CA LYS A 338 -16.47 -6.76 12.85
C LYS A 338 -17.35 -5.73 12.16
N LYS A 339 -17.00 -4.44 12.22
CA LYS A 339 -17.74 -3.38 11.52
C LYS A 339 -17.72 -3.57 10.00
N ALA A 340 -16.59 -3.97 9.43
CA ALA A 340 -16.49 -4.27 8.01
C ALA A 340 -17.42 -5.44 7.61
N LEU A 341 -17.47 -6.50 8.43
CA LEU A 341 -18.35 -7.64 8.20
C LEU A 341 -19.84 -7.27 8.39
N GLU A 342 -20.17 -6.44 9.37
CA GLU A 342 -21.53 -5.90 9.56
C GLU A 342 -21.99 -5.08 8.34
N ASN A 343 -21.10 -4.24 7.80
CA ASN A 343 -21.38 -3.48 6.57
C ASN A 343 -21.58 -4.40 5.36
N PHE A 344 -20.72 -5.40 5.20
CA PHE A 344 -20.83 -6.39 4.12
C PHE A 344 -22.13 -7.19 4.20
N ILE A 345 -22.55 -7.61 5.41
CA ILE A 345 -23.85 -8.27 5.62
C ILE A 345 -25.00 -7.33 5.28
N GLN A 346 -24.90 -6.04 5.61
CA GLN A 346 -25.94 -5.06 5.29
C GLN A 346 -26.08 -4.83 3.78
N GLU A 347 -24.96 -4.74 3.06
CA GLU A 347 -24.93 -4.62 1.60
C GLU A 347 -25.53 -5.87 0.92
N HIS A 348 -25.14 -7.07 1.37
CA HIS A 348 -25.72 -8.31 0.86
C HIS A 348 -27.22 -8.46 1.16
N LYS A 349 -27.70 -7.93 2.30
CA LYS A 349 -29.14 -7.88 2.59
C LYS A 349 -29.88 -6.98 1.61
N LEU A 350 -29.32 -5.82 1.27
CA LEU A 350 -29.93 -4.92 0.28
C LEU A 350 -29.99 -5.57 -1.10
N LEU A 351 -28.89 -6.20 -1.54
CA LEU A 351 -28.86 -6.95 -2.80
C LEU A 351 -29.88 -8.10 -2.81
N TYR A 352 -30.00 -8.84 -1.71
CA TYR A 352 -31.00 -9.90 -1.57
C TYR A 352 -32.43 -9.37 -1.68
N ASP A 353 -32.74 -8.25 -1.03
CA ASP A 353 -34.06 -7.63 -1.11
C ASP A 353 -34.38 -7.12 -2.51
N ASP A 354 -33.40 -6.61 -3.25
CA ASP A 354 -33.60 -6.17 -4.63
C ASP A 354 -33.79 -7.35 -5.59
N CYS A 355 -32.97 -8.41 -5.52
CA CYS A 355 -33.21 -9.65 -6.26
C CYS A 355 -34.57 -10.28 -5.93
N ARG A 356 -35.01 -10.17 -4.67
CA ARG A 356 -36.33 -10.67 -4.24
C ARG A 356 -37.47 -9.87 -4.90
N LYS A 357 -37.36 -8.54 -4.96
CA LYS A 357 -38.36 -7.69 -5.65
C LYS A 357 -38.40 -7.99 -7.15
N GLU A 358 -37.23 -8.16 -7.76
CA GLU A 358 -37.11 -8.50 -9.18
C GLU A 358 -37.78 -9.85 -9.48
N ASN A 359 -37.49 -10.89 -8.69
CA ASN A 359 -38.14 -12.20 -8.82
C ASN A 359 -39.67 -12.12 -8.62
N GLU A 360 -40.15 -11.29 -7.71
CA GLU A 360 -41.60 -11.10 -7.53
C GLU A 360 -42.23 -10.40 -8.75
N SER A 361 -41.53 -9.42 -9.34
CA SER A 361 -41.97 -8.78 -10.58
C SER A 361 -41.96 -9.74 -11.77
N GLU A 362 -40.97 -10.63 -11.88
CA GLU A 362 -40.90 -11.66 -12.92
C GLU A 362 -42.07 -12.66 -12.77
N LYS A 363 -42.39 -13.08 -11.55
CA LYS A 363 -43.55 -13.95 -11.29
C LYS A 363 -44.86 -13.33 -11.74
N ILE A 364 -45.07 -12.04 -11.46
CA ILE A 364 -46.26 -11.31 -11.90
C ILE A 364 -46.32 -11.32 -13.43
N LEU A 365 -45.21 -11.02 -14.11
CA LEU A 365 -45.15 -11.06 -15.57
C LEU A 365 -45.47 -12.45 -16.14
N ARG A 366 -44.90 -13.52 -15.56
CA ARG A 366 -45.17 -14.91 -15.99
C ARG A 366 -46.66 -15.28 -15.86
N VAL A 367 -47.32 -14.82 -14.80
CA VAL A 367 -48.77 -15.05 -14.61
C VAL A 367 -49.58 -14.30 -15.67
N GLU A 368 -49.21 -13.06 -16.01
CA GLU A 368 -49.84 -12.28 -17.07
C GLU A 368 -49.72 -12.98 -18.44
N LEU A 369 -48.50 -13.40 -18.81
CA LEU A 369 -48.24 -14.14 -20.05
C LEU A 369 -48.99 -15.48 -20.11
N SER A 370 -49.13 -16.18 -18.98
CA SER A 370 -49.92 -17.42 -18.93
C SER A 370 -51.39 -17.17 -19.23
N LYS A 371 -51.98 -16.08 -18.71
CA LYS A 371 -53.38 -15.71 -18.99
C LYS A 371 -53.58 -15.38 -20.46
N GLU A 372 -52.64 -14.67 -21.09
CA GLU A 372 -52.69 -14.37 -22.52
C GLU A 372 -52.59 -15.65 -23.36
N CYS A 373 -51.67 -16.57 -23.02
CA CYS A 373 -51.58 -17.88 -23.65
C CYS A 373 -52.90 -18.67 -23.59
N ASP A 374 -53.58 -18.67 -22.44
CA ASP A 374 -54.86 -19.37 -22.27
C ASP A 374 -56.02 -18.70 -23.01
N ARG A 375 -55.98 -17.37 -23.14
CA ARG A 375 -56.91 -16.61 -23.98
C ARG A 375 -56.74 -16.99 -25.45
N PHE A 376 -55.51 -16.99 -25.97
CA PHE A 376 -55.25 -17.41 -27.36
C PHE A 376 -55.63 -18.87 -27.62
N LYS A 377 -55.37 -19.78 -26.67
CA LYS A 377 -55.84 -21.17 -26.78
C LYS A 377 -57.36 -21.28 -26.87
N SER A 378 -58.09 -20.45 -26.13
CA SER A 378 -59.55 -20.43 -26.16
C SER A 378 -60.09 -19.90 -27.49
N GLU A 379 -59.45 -18.87 -28.04
CA GLU A 379 -59.78 -18.31 -29.35
C GLU A 379 -59.50 -19.30 -30.49
N ILE A 380 -58.38 -20.01 -30.45
CA ILE A 380 -58.06 -21.08 -31.41
C ILE A 380 -59.12 -22.20 -31.37
N LYS A 381 -59.57 -22.60 -30.17
CA LYS A 381 -60.64 -23.61 -30.03
C LYS A 381 -61.97 -23.14 -30.61
N GLN A 382 -62.33 -21.87 -30.41
CA GLN A 382 -63.55 -21.31 -30.98
C GLN A 382 -63.48 -21.31 -32.51
N LEU A 383 -62.37 -20.86 -33.09
CA LEU A 383 -62.16 -20.88 -34.54
C LEU A 383 -62.23 -22.31 -35.09
N SER A 384 -61.63 -23.30 -34.42
CA SER A 384 -61.73 -24.71 -34.81
C SER A 384 -63.17 -25.22 -34.87
N CYS A 385 -64.00 -24.91 -33.87
CA CYS A 385 -65.42 -25.32 -33.89
C CYS A 385 -66.20 -24.69 -35.03
N THR A 386 -65.92 -23.42 -35.38
CA THR A 386 -66.59 -22.76 -36.51
C THR A 386 -66.26 -23.40 -37.85
N VAL A 387 -65.03 -23.89 -38.03
CA VAL A 387 -64.60 -24.62 -39.25
C VAL A 387 -65.34 -25.95 -39.38
N ASP A 388 -65.51 -26.69 -38.29
CA ASP A 388 -66.23 -27.97 -38.30
C ASP A 388 -67.73 -27.82 -38.62
N GLU A 389 -68.35 -26.74 -38.14
CA GLU A 389 -69.74 -26.41 -38.45
C GLU A 389 -69.94 -26.05 -39.93
N LEU A 390 -69.02 -25.29 -40.51
CA LEU A 390 -69.04 -24.94 -41.93
C LEU A 390 -68.84 -26.18 -42.82
N ASN A 391 -67.95 -27.10 -42.42
CA ASN A 391 -67.73 -28.36 -43.15
C ASN A 391 -68.97 -29.27 -43.18
N LYS A 392 -69.75 -29.33 -42.10
CA LYS A 392 -71.02 -30.09 -42.07
C LYS A 392 -72.08 -29.50 -42.99
N LYS A 393 -72.17 -28.16 -43.07
CA LYS A 393 -73.09 -27.48 -44.01
C LYS A 393 -72.70 -27.73 -45.46
N ASN A 394 -71.41 -27.86 -45.74
CA ASN A 394 -70.88 -28.11 -47.08
C ASN A 394 -71.14 -29.54 -47.61
N GLN A 395 -71.41 -30.52 -46.74
CA GLN A 395 -71.81 -31.88 -47.15
C GLN A 395 -73.28 -31.98 -47.59
N ALA A 396 -74.16 -31.14 -47.05
CA ALA A 396 -75.60 -31.18 -47.35
C ALA A 396 -75.95 -30.60 -48.73
N VAL A 397 -75.11 -29.71 -49.25
CA VAL A 397 -75.32 -29.00 -50.52
C VAL A 397 -74.98 -29.87 -51.75
N LYS A 398 -74.29 -31.00 -51.58
CA LYS A 398 -73.79 -31.84 -52.68
C LYS A 398 -74.80 -32.84 -53.30
N GLN A 399 -76.01 -33.01 -52.76
CA GLN A 399 -76.99 -33.99 -53.29
C GLN A 399 -78.04 -33.43 -54.25
N GLU A 400 -78.23 -32.12 -54.28
CA GLU A 400 -79.23 -31.52 -55.16
C GLU A 400 -78.51 -31.00 -56.41
N SER A 401 -79.10 -31.25 -57.58
CA SER A 401 -78.80 -30.62 -58.88
C SER A 401 -77.70 -31.20 -59.77
N LYS A 402 -78.14 -31.89 -60.83
CA LYS A 402 -77.67 -31.59 -62.18
C LYS A 402 -78.87 -31.69 -63.10
N LYS A 403 -79.22 -30.60 -63.76
CA LYS A 403 -79.74 -30.61 -65.14
C LYS A 403 -79.51 -29.24 -65.77
N GLN A 404 -78.22 -29.03 -66.04
CA GLN A 404 -77.70 -28.39 -67.25
C GLN A 404 -77.83 -26.86 -67.43
N SER A 405 -78.74 -26.17 -66.75
CA SER A 405 -78.65 -24.70 -66.57
C SER A 405 -77.95 -24.30 -65.28
N LEU A 406 -77.84 -25.25 -64.33
CA LEU A 406 -77.02 -25.08 -63.15
C LEU A 406 -75.54 -25.36 -63.44
N LEU A 407 -75.18 -26.05 -64.53
CA LEU A 407 -73.77 -26.41 -64.75
C LEU A 407 -72.90 -25.23 -65.19
N GLU A 408 -73.46 -24.26 -65.93
CA GLU A 408 -72.77 -23.00 -66.24
C GLU A 408 -72.72 -22.09 -65.01
N LEU A 409 -73.79 -22.04 -64.21
CA LEU A 409 -73.80 -21.28 -62.95
C LEU A 409 -72.88 -21.91 -61.89
N GLU A 410 -72.85 -23.24 -61.79
CA GLU A 410 -71.95 -24.03 -60.95
C GLU A 410 -70.52 -23.94 -61.46
N LEU A 411 -70.26 -23.94 -62.77
CA LEU A 411 -68.92 -23.66 -63.28
C LEU A 411 -68.49 -22.24 -62.91
N THR A 412 -69.37 -21.24 -63.00
CA THR A 412 -69.05 -19.88 -62.53
C THR A 412 -68.93 -19.78 -61.01
N ASP A 413 -69.65 -20.59 -60.24
CA ASP A 413 -69.57 -20.64 -58.78
C ASP A 413 -68.34 -21.46 -58.32
N TYR A 414 -67.92 -22.47 -59.08
CA TYR A 414 -66.65 -23.19 -58.89
C TYR A 414 -65.49 -22.31 -59.33
N GLU A 415 -65.60 -21.54 -60.41
CA GLU A 415 -64.59 -20.56 -60.83
C GLU A 415 -64.47 -19.43 -59.80
N LYS A 416 -65.58 -18.92 -59.25
CA LYS A 416 -65.57 -17.98 -58.14
C LYS A 416 -65.02 -18.61 -56.86
N SER A 417 -65.41 -19.83 -56.51
CA SER A 417 -64.89 -20.52 -55.33
C SER A 417 -63.41 -20.84 -55.47
N VAL A 418 -62.91 -21.15 -56.67
CA VAL A 418 -61.48 -21.32 -56.97
C VAL A 418 -60.78 -19.96 -56.92
N SER A 419 -61.40 -18.89 -57.41
CA SER A 419 -60.89 -17.52 -57.28
C SER A 419 -60.82 -17.07 -55.82
N ASP A 420 -61.84 -17.38 -55.00
CA ASP A 420 -61.91 -17.05 -53.58
C ASP A 420 -60.94 -17.92 -52.77
N LEU A 421 -60.81 -19.20 -53.10
CA LEU A 421 -59.79 -20.07 -52.52
C LEU A 421 -58.38 -19.61 -52.91
N ASN A 422 -58.16 -19.18 -54.16
CA ASN A 422 -56.89 -18.60 -54.58
C ASN A 422 -56.63 -17.25 -53.89
N ALA A 423 -57.64 -16.41 -53.71
CA ALA A 423 -57.51 -15.15 -52.99
C ALA A 423 -57.23 -15.39 -51.50
N GLN A 424 -57.86 -16.39 -50.88
CA GLN A 424 -57.55 -16.83 -49.51
C GLN A 424 -56.16 -17.44 -49.42
N LEU A 425 -55.74 -18.21 -50.42
CA LEU A 425 -54.41 -18.80 -50.49
C LEU A 425 -53.34 -17.73 -50.67
N ASP A 426 -53.60 -16.69 -51.46
CA ASP A 426 -52.72 -15.54 -51.63
C ASP A 426 -52.70 -14.63 -50.39
N ALA A 427 -53.83 -14.48 -49.68
CA ALA A 427 -53.89 -13.81 -48.39
C ALA A 427 -53.09 -14.57 -47.33
N MET A 428 -53.27 -15.89 -47.24
CA MET A 428 -52.50 -16.76 -46.36
C MET A 428 -51.01 -16.78 -46.71
N LYS A 429 -50.64 -16.74 -48.00
CA LYS A 429 -49.24 -16.58 -48.44
C LYS A 429 -48.65 -15.23 -48.04
N LYS A 430 -49.42 -14.15 -48.17
CA LYS A 430 -48.98 -12.82 -47.70
C LYS A 430 -48.83 -12.78 -46.19
N GLU A 431 -49.75 -13.39 -45.45
CA GLU A 431 -49.66 -13.48 -44.00
C GLU A 431 -48.47 -14.35 -43.58
N LEU A 432 -48.26 -15.50 -44.23
CA LEU A 432 -47.09 -16.35 -44.04
C LEU A 432 -45.79 -15.59 -44.35
N GLY A 433 -45.75 -14.80 -45.42
CA GLY A 433 -44.63 -13.92 -45.74
C GLY A 433 -44.38 -12.86 -44.68
N SER A 434 -45.44 -12.25 -44.13
CA SER A 434 -45.30 -11.28 -43.03
C SER A 434 -44.78 -11.92 -41.74
N LYS A 435 -45.23 -13.15 -41.43
CA LYS A 435 -44.73 -13.92 -40.29
C LYS A 435 -43.30 -14.39 -40.51
N GLN A 436 -42.93 -14.78 -41.73
CA GLN A 436 -41.55 -15.12 -42.08
C GLN A 436 -40.63 -13.90 -41.89
N ASN A 437 -41.01 -12.74 -42.40
CA ASN A 437 -40.24 -11.50 -42.20
C ASN A 437 -40.10 -11.14 -40.71
N PHE A 438 -41.13 -11.37 -39.90
CA PHE A 438 -41.08 -11.14 -38.46
C PHE A 438 -40.14 -12.15 -37.76
N VAL A 439 -40.14 -13.41 -38.19
CA VAL A 439 -39.18 -14.43 -37.72
C VAL A 439 -37.75 -14.02 -38.10
N ASP A 440 -37.54 -13.55 -39.33
CA ASP A 440 -36.22 -13.11 -39.81
C ASP A 440 -35.72 -11.91 -38.98
N GLN A 441 -36.59 -10.93 -38.70
CA GLN A 441 -36.28 -9.80 -37.81
C GLN A 441 -35.92 -10.26 -36.38
N LEU A 442 -36.71 -11.16 -35.79
CA LEU A 442 -36.40 -11.72 -34.47
C LEU A 442 -35.09 -12.52 -34.45
N THR A 443 -34.74 -13.21 -35.54
CA THR A 443 -33.45 -13.89 -35.64
C THR A 443 -32.28 -12.92 -35.77
N GLU A 444 -32.48 -11.78 -36.44
CA GLU A 444 -31.48 -10.72 -36.54
C GLU A 444 -31.27 -10.05 -35.18
N GLU A 445 -32.35 -9.70 -34.47
CA GLU A 445 -32.30 -9.18 -33.09
C GLU A 445 -31.62 -10.16 -32.12
N LYS A 446 -31.97 -11.45 -32.20
CA LYS A 446 -31.31 -12.50 -31.40
C LYS A 446 -29.82 -12.57 -31.70
N SER A 447 -29.43 -12.46 -32.96
CA SER A 447 -28.01 -12.47 -33.36
C SER A 447 -27.26 -11.23 -32.83
N GLY A 448 -27.90 -10.06 -32.85
CA GLY A 448 -27.37 -8.82 -32.27
C GLY A 448 -27.17 -8.90 -30.76
N LEU A 449 -28.18 -9.41 -30.03
CA LEU A 449 -28.08 -9.65 -28.59
C LEU A 449 -26.98 -10.67 -28.26
N GLN A 450 -26.80 -11.70 -29.10
CA GLN A 450 -25.78 -12.72 -28.90
C GLN A 450 -24.35 -12.17 -29.09
N ILE A 451 -24.16 -11.25 -30.04
CA ILE A 451 -22.91 -10.50 -30.20
C ILE A 451 -22.67 -9.58 -28.99
N GLN A 452 -23.71 -8.92 -28.48
CA GLN A 452 -23.60 -8.06 -27.31
C GLN A 452 -23.23 -8.85 -26.04
N ILE A 453 -23.79 -10.05 -25.86
CA ILE A 453 -23.41 -10.97 -24.79
C ILE A 453 -21.94 -11.36 -24.92
N GLN A 454 -21.46 -11.73 -26.11
CA GLN A 454 -20.03 -12.04 -26.32
C GLN A 454 -19.11 -10.87 -25.99
N LEU A 455 -19.50 -9.63 -26.35
CA LEU A 455 -18.72 -8.45 -26.03
C LEU A 455 -18.66 -8.19 -24.52
N LEU A 456 -19.78 -8.37 -23.81
CA LEU A 456 -19.83 -8.26 -22.35
C LEU A 456 -19.03 -9.36 -21.65
N GLU A 457 -19.10 -10.60 -22.14
CA GLU A 457 -18.28 -11.71 -21.65
C GLU A 457 -16.78 -11.42 -21.81
N GLN A 458 -16.38 -10.85 -22.96
CA GLN A 458 -15.00 -10.43 -23.20
C GLN A 458 -14.58 -9.30 -22.24
N GLN A 459 -15.44 -8.32 -21.99
CA GLN A 459 -15.17 -7.25 -21.02
C GLN A 459 -15.01 -7.80 -19.60
N VAL A 460 -15.88 -8.72 -19.17
CA VAL A 460 -15.77 -9.38 -17.86
C VAL A 460 -14.46 -10.16 -17.75
N ALA A 461 -14.05 -10.88 -18.80
CA ALA A 461 -12.76 -11.58 -18.80
C ALA A 461 -11.57 -10.62 -18.67
N THR A 462 -11.59 -9.47 -19.37
CA THR A 462 -10.53 -8.47 -19.24
C THR A 462 -10.49 -7.80 -17.86
N GLU A 463 -11.65 -7.53 -17.24
CA GLU A 463 -11.69 -6.99 -15.89
C GLU A 463 -11.27 -8.02 -14.84
N GLN A 464 -11.59 -9.31 -15.03
CA GLN A 464 -11.07 -10.39 -14.18
C GLN A 464 -9.54 -10.50 -14.28
N GLN A 465 -8.98 -10.39 -15.49
CA GLN A 465 -7.53 -10.37 -15.68
C GLN A 465 -6.89 -9.14 -15.00
N ARG A 466 -7.47 -7.95 -15.19
CA ARG A 466 -7.03 -6.72 -14.51
C ARG A 466 -7.11 -6.84 -12.99
N GLY A 467 -8.16 -7.48 -12.48
CA GLY A 467 -8.32 -7.80 -11.07
C GLY A 467 -7.24 -8.76 -10.54
N ALA A 468 -6.86 -9.76 -11.32
CA ALA A 468 -5.76 -10.66 -10.98
C ALA A 468 -4.40 -9.94 -10.98
N GLU A 469 -4.14 -9.07 -11.95
CA GLU A 469 -2.93 -8.23 -12.01
C GLU A 469 -2.86 -7.24 -10.83
N LEU A 470 -3.98 -6.59 -10.49
CA LEU A 470 -4.07 -5.73 -9.31
C LEU A 470 -3.85 -6.52 -8.01
N LYS A 471 -4.37 -7.76 -7.93
CA LYS A 471 -4.11 -8.64 -6.78
C LYS A 471 -2.63 -9.01 -6.67
N MET A 472 -1.98 -9.35 -7.78
CA MET A 472 -0.53 -9.65 -7.78
C MET A 472 0.32 -8.44 -7.38
N THR A 473 -0.04 -7.23 -7.82
CA THR A 473 0.65 -6.01 -7.40
C THR A 473 0.40 -5.68 -5.93
N LEU A 474 -0.81 -5.91 -5.42
CA LEU A 474 -1.12 -5.79 -3.99
C LEU A 474 -0.29 -6.77 -3.14
N ASP A 475 -0.21 -8.04 -3.55
CA ASP A 475 0.57 -9.07 -2.85
C ASP A 475 2.08 -8.72 -2.87
N ALA A 476 2.58 -8.17 -3.98
CA ALA A 476 3.97 -7.70 -4.07
C ALA A 476 4.24 -6.49 -3.14
N ILE A 477 3.32 -5.52 -3.07
CA ILE A 477 3.42 -4.38 -2.15
C ILE A 477 3.34 -4.86 -0.69
N GLN A 478 2.48 -5.84 -0.39
CA GLN A 478 2.38 -6.43 0.94
C GLN A 478 3.70 -7.11 1.35
N LEU A 479 4.32 -7.85 0.43
CA LEU A 479 5.62 -8.49 0.67
C LEU A 479 6.73 -7.44 0.91
N GLN A 480 6.72 -6.34 0.15
CA GLN A 480 7.65 -5.22 0.37
C GLN A 480 7.40 -4.53 1.71
N LEU A 481 6.13 -4.35 2.11
CA LEU A 481 5.76 -3.78 3.40
C LEU A 481 6.24 -4.66 4.56
N ASP A 482 6.08 -5.98 4.45
CA ASP A 482 6.55 -6.94 5.45
C ASP A 482 8.10 -6.93 5.55
N SER A 483 8.80 -6.81 4.41
CA SER A 483 10.26 -6.63 4.37
C SER A 483 10.68 -5.35 5.08
N CYS A 484 10.05 -4.21 4.76
CA CYS A 484 10.33 -2.93 5.43
C CYS A 484 10.00 -2.96 6.93
N GLN A 485 8.95 -3.68 7.34
CA GLN A 485 8.65 -3.87 8.76
C GLN A 485 9.74 -4.69 9.47
N SER A 486 10.26 -5.73 8.82
CA SER A 486 11.37 -6.53 9.35
C SER A 486 12.65 -5.68 9.51
N GLU A 487 12.98 -4.86 8.50
CA GLU A 487 14.11 -3.92 8.56
C GLU A 487 13.95 -2.88 9.68
N LEU A 488 12.75 -2.31 9.84
CA LEU A 488 12.45 -1.40 10.95
C LEU A 488 12.63 -2.07 12.32
N LEU A 489 12.22 -3.33 12.43
CA LEU A 489 12.35 -4.10 13.66
C LEU A 489 13.83 -4.37 13.96
N GLN A 490 14.63 -4.72 12.94
CA GLN A 490 16.07 -4.87 13.05
C GLN A 490 16.73 -3.55 13.49
N GLN A 491 16.46 -2.43 12.82
CA GLN A 491 16.98 -1.11 13.22
C GLN A 491 16.59 -0.75 14.65
N ARG A 492 15.35 -1.06 15.07
CA ARG A 492 14.91 -0.84 16.45
C ARG A 492 15.67 -1.68 17.47
N THR A 493 16.05 -2.92 17.11
CA THR A 493 16.94 -3.73 17.97
C THR A 493 18.36 -3.16 18.00
N GLU A 494 18.90 -2.68 16.88
CA GLU A 494 20.21 -2.03 16.84
C GLU A 494 20.26 -0.77 17.70
N ILE A 495 19.23 0.09 17.62
CA ILE A 495 19.09 1.26 18.50
C ILE A 495 19.09 0.82 19.97
N ARG A 496 18.36 -0.25 20.32
CA ARG A 496 18.35 -0.79 21.68
C ARG A 496 19.74 -1.26 22.13
N HIS A 497 20.50 -1.91 21.25
CA HIS A 497 21.88 -2.31 21.54
C HIS A 497 22.81 -1.10 21.72
N VAL A 498 22.64 -0.04 20.92
CA VAL A 498 23.41 1.20 21.05
C VAL A 498 23.10 1.90 22.38
N ILE A 499 21.82 1.97 22.77
CA ILE A 499 21.40 2.52 24.07
C ILE A 499 22.03 1.73 25.22
N ALA A 500 21.93 0.39 25.22
CA ALA A 500 22.53 -0.44 26.25
C ALA A 500 24.06 -0.27 26.35
N ARG A 501 24.74 -0.07 25.21
CA ARG A 501 26.18 0.22 25.18
C ARG A 501 26.49 1.62 25.74
N ALA A 502 25.66 2.62 25.46
CA ALA A 502 25.79 3.96 26.02
C ALA A 502 25.60 3.94 27.54
N GLU A 503 24.57 3.26 28.05
CA GLU A 503 24.33 3.07 29.48
C GLU A 503 25.51 2.36 30.17
N SER A 504 26.08 1.33 29.53
CA SER A 504 27.29 0.67 30.06
C SER A 504 28.49 1.61 30.15
N LYS A 505 28.66 2.54 29.19
CA LYS A 505 29.74 3.54 29.23
C LYS A 505 29.46 4.63 30.25
N GLU A 506 28.21 5.02 30.45
CA GLU A 506 27.81 5.95 31.50
C GLU A 506 28.09 5.37 32.90
N ASN A 507 27.75 4.09 33.11
CA ASN A 507 28.09 3.37 34.34
C ASN A 507 29.61 3.26 34.58
N GLU A 508 30.41 3.06 33.52
CA GLU A 508 31.87 3.04 33.61
C GLU A 508 32.44 4.41 33.99
N VAL A 509 31.89 5.48 33.40
CA VAL A 509 32.23 6.87 33.75
C VAL A 509 31.88 7.18 35.21
N ASP A 510 30.72 6.75 35.69
CA ASP A 510 30.33 6.97 37.08
C ASP A 510 31.18 6.17 38.08
N ASN A 511 31.62 4.97 37.71
CA ASN A 511 32.60 4.21 38.49
C ASN A 511 33.95 4.94 38.55
N LEU A 512 34.45 5.45 37.41
CA LEU A 512 35.67 6.25 37.37
C LEU A 512 35.55 7.54 38.19
N LYS A 513 34.39 8.22 38.19
CA LYS A 513 34.13 9.37 39.07
C LYS A 513 34.20 8.98 40.55
N LEU A 514 33.64 7.82 40.92
CA LEU A 514 33.71 7.30 42.28
C LEU A 514 35.17 7.04 42.70
N GLN A 515 35.95 6.38 41.83
CA GLN A 515 37.37 6.11 42.06
C GLN A 515 38.19 7.41 42.17
N LEU A 516 37.90 8.41 41.34
CA LEU A 516 38.51 9.74 41.46
C LEU A 516 38.16 10.40 42.79
N SER A 517 36.91 10.30 43.23
CA SER A 517 36.51 10.82 44.54
C SER A 517 37.25 10.11 45.69
N THR A 518 37.41 8.79 45.63
CA THR A 518 38.16 8.05 46.67
C THR A 518 39.63 8.47 46.69
N VAL A 519 40.30 8.53 45.53
CA VAL A 519 41.69 8.98 45.43
C VAL A 519 41.84 10.42 45.92
N ASN A 520 40.89 11.30 45.61
CA ASN A 520 40.91 12.68 46.07
C ASN A 520 40.76 12.78 47.60
N THR A 521 39.94 11.92 48.21
CA THR A 521 39.83 11.87 49.68
C THR A 521 41.11 11.35 50.34
N GLU A 522 41.78 10.37 49.73
CA GLU A 522 43.07 9.86 50.19
C GLU A 522 44.17 10.92 50.06
N LEU A 523 44.21 11.62 48.93
CA LEU A 523 45.12 12.75 48.71
C LEU A 523 44.92 13.83 49.78
N HIS A 524 43.67 14.20 50.07
CA HIS A 524 43.36 15.18 51.12
C HIS A 524 43.80 14.69 52.52
N LYS A 525 43.63 13.40 52.84
CA LYS A 525 44.12 12.81 54.10
C LYS A 525 45.65 12.88 54.20
N VAL A 526 46.36 12.56 53.12
CA VAL A 526 47.83 12.63 53.09
C VAL A 526 48.30 14.09 53.19
N GLN A 527 47.65 15.02 52.47
CA GLN A 527 47.98 16.44 52.54
C GLN A 527 47.76 17.03 53.93
N THR A 528 46.61 16.74 54.56
CA THR A 528 46.32 17.19 55.92
C THR A 528 47.28 16.56 56.94
N GLY A 529 47.58 15.26 56.81
CA GLY A 529 48.58 14.59 57.65
C GLY A 529 49.97 15.19 57.51
N SER A 530 50.41 15.47 56.27
CA SER A 530 51.69 16.14 55.98
C SER A 530 51.73 17.55 56.55
N ALA A 531 50.65 18.34 56.42
CA ALA A 531 50.56 19.69 56.98
C ALA A 531 50.68 19.68 58.52
N ILE A 532 49.99 18.76 59.20
CA ILE A 532 50.09 18.59 60.65
C ILE A 532 51.51 18.20 61.06
N LEU A 533 52.15 17.28 60.33
CA LEU A 533 53.53 16.87 60.60
C LEU A 533 54.51 18.04 60.41
N ILE A 534 54.37 18.82 59.32
CA ILE A 534 55.18 20.01 59.07
C ILE A 534 55.00 21.01 60.21
N GLU A 535 53.78 21.25 60.68
CA GLU A 535 53.56 22.18 61.78
C GLU A 535 54.13 21.67 63.11
N THR A 536 54.07 20.36 63.35
CA THR A 536 54.67 19.74 64.53
C THR A 536 56.20 19.85 64.49
N LEU A 537 56.82 19.57 63.34
CA LEU A 537 58.26 19.73 63.14
C LEU A 537 58.69 21.20 63.26
N ARG A 538 57.88 22.15 62.74
CA ARG A 538 58.13 23.59 62.94
C ARG A 538 58.10 23.98 64.41
N LYS A 539 57.12 23.49 65.19
CA LYS A 539 57.06 23.73 66.65
C LYS A 539 58.28 23.15 67.37
N GLN A 540 58.73 21.95 66.99
CA GLN A 540 59.94 21.34 67.53
C GLN A 540 61.21 22.13 67.17
N LEU A 541 61.32 22.62 65.92
CA LEU A 541 62.44 23.47 65.50
C LEU A 541 62.49 24.75 66.33
N VAL A 542 61.36 25.44 66.51
CA VAL A 542 61.29 26.66 67.36
C VAL A 542 61.72 26.36 68.80
N ALA A 543 61.24 25.25 69.38
CA ALA A 543 61.65 24.87 70.74
C ALA A 543 63.16 24.56 70.85
N LEU A 544 63.74 23.91 69.83
CA LEU A 544 65.18 23.65 69.78
C LEU A 544 65.99 24.93 69.56
N GLU A 545 65.49 25.86 68.73
CA GLU A 545 66.09 27.17 68.53
C GLU A 545 66.07 28.00 69.83
N GLU A 546 64.96 28.00 70.57
CA GLU A 546 64.85 28.62 71.89
C GLU A 546 65.83 27.97 72.88
N SER A 547 65.90 26.64 72.94
CA SER A 547 66.87 25.93 73.78
C SER A 547 68.30 26.29 73.42
N ALA A 548 68.67 26.28 72.14
CA ALA A 548 70.00 26.66 71.67
C ALA A 548 70.33 28.13 71.99
N ALA A 549 69.34 29.03 71.93
CA ALA A 549 69.49 30.41 72.35
C ALA A 549 69.75 30.52 73.87
N THR A 550 69.02 29.77 74.70
CA THR A 550 69.27 29.75 76.15
C THR A 550 70.64 29.17 76.48
N GLU A 551 71.07 28.10 75.81
CA GLU A 551 72.37 27.48 76.00
C GLU A 551 73.52 28.38 75.49
N LYS A 552 73.24 29.23 74.50
CA LYS A 552 74.16 30.29 74.10
C LYS A 552 74.32 31.35 75.19
N VAL A 553 73.22 31.81 75.78
CA VAL A 553 73.27 32.78 76.89
C VAL A 553 74.01 32.18 78.11
N THR A 554 73.75 30.92 78.47
CA THR A 554 74.47 30.28 79.58
C THR A 554 75.95 30.10 79.27
N ARG A 555 76.32 29.72 78.05
CA ARG A 555 77.72 29.67 77.62
C ARG A 555 78.39 31.03 77.66
N ASP A 556 77.71 32.09 77.25
CA ASP A 556 78.26 33.45 77.28
C ASP A 556 78.43 33.94 78.73
N ASN A 557 77.50 33.61 79.64
CA ASN A 557 77.63 33.85 81.07
C ASN A 557 78.80 33.07 81.70
N LEU A 558 78.93 31.77 81.40
CA LEU A 558 80.07 30.95 81.86
C LEU A 558 81.41 31.47 81.30
N HIS A 559 81.41 31.97 80.07
CA HIS A 559 82.61 32.58 79.48
C HIS A 559 82.97 33.89 80.19
N LEU A 560 81.97 34.69 80.60
CA LEU A 560 82.18 35.88 81.41
C LEU A 560 82.76 35.50 82.79
N GLU A 561 82.15 34.53 83.48
CA GLU A 561 82.64 34.00 84.76
C GLU A 561 84.07 33.44 84.64
N LEU A 562 84.38 32.70 83.58
CA LEU A 562 85.74 32.21 83.32
C LEU A 562 86.71 33.35 83.01
N SER A 563 86.27 34.41 82.35
CA SER A 563 87.09 35.61 82.09
C SER A 563 87.36 36.36 83.38
N GLU A 564 86.36 36.49 84.26
CA GLU A 564 86.51 37.07 85.60
C GLU A 564 87.45 36.22 86.45
N LEU A 565 87.28 34.90 86.47
CA LEU A 565 88.15 33.97 87.19
C LEU A 565 89.57 33.95 86.62
N ARG A 566 89.73 34.10 85.30
CA ARG A 566 91.04 34.30 84.67
C ARG A 566 91.66 35.62 85.09
N ALA A 567 90.91 36.71 85.17
CA ALA A 567 91.39 37.99 85.66
C ALA A 567 91.77 37.90 87.16
N GLU A 568 90.98 37.20 87.97
CA GLU A 568 91.31 36.88 89.37
C GLU A 568 92.56 36.00 89.48
N TYR A 569 92.70 35.00 88.60
CA TYR A 569 93.87 34.14 88.51
C TYR A 569 95.10 34.92 88.06
N ASP A 570 94.99 35.85 87.11
CA ASP A 570 96.10 36.72 86.70
C ASP A 570 96.45 37.71 87.81
N ASN A 571 95.47 38.24 88.55
CA ASN A 571 95.70 39.02 89.76
C ASN A 571 96.36 38.18 90.87
N TYR A 572 95.97 36.91 91.01
CA TYR A 572 96.64 35.95 91.89
C TYR A 572 98.04 35.63 91.39
N LYS A 573 98.26 35.47 90.08
CA LYS A 573 99.56 35.22 89.46
C LYS A 573 100.47 36.43 89.61
N ILE A 574 99.98 37.66 89.49
CA ILE A 574 100.75 38.89 89.77
C ILE A 574 101.13 38.96 91.26
N ARG A 575 100.22 38.55 92.17
CA ARG A 575 100.51 38.41 93.60
C ARG A 575 101.54 37.29 93.86
N ALA A 576 101.37 36.12 93.26
CA ALA A 576 102.25 34.96 93.38
C ALA A 576 103.62 35.23 92.74
N THR A 577 103.69 35.91 91.59
CA THR A 577 104.94 36.30 90.91
C THR A 577 105.63 37.49 91.57
N SER A 578 104.90 38.36 92.28
CA SER A 578 105.51 39.35 93.19
C SER A 578 106.12 38.68 94.43
N VAL A 579 105.55 37.57 94.89
CA VAL A 579 106.12 36.74 95.98
C VAL A 579 107.27 35.83 95.45
N LEU A 580 107.16 35.31 94.23
CA LEU A 580 108.14 34.45 93.56
C LEU A 580 109.31 35.21 92.90
N LYS A 581 109.27 36.55 92.79
CA LYS A 581 110.44 37.36 92.40
C LYS A 581 111.50 37.49 93.52
N LYS A 582 111.25 36.90 94.70
CA LYS A 582 112.21 36.77 95.82
C LYS A 582 112.82 35.37 96.00
N GLN A 583 112.48 34.39 95.17
CA GLN A 583 113.11 33.07 95.21
C GLN A 583 113.38 32.59 93.78
N LYS A 584 114.55 32.96 93.25
CA LYS A 584 115.03 32.52 91.94
C LYS A 584 116.51 32.14 92.04
N THR A 585 116.79 30.86 92.29
CA THR A 585 118.01 30.05 92.06
C THR A 585 117.67 28.69 92.71
N GLU A 586 117.63 27.52 92.08
CA GLU A 586 118.63 26.84 91.24
C GLU A 586 118.00 25.87 90.22
N ALA A 587 118.86 25.27 89.40
CA ALA A 587 118.61 24.69 88.08
C ALA A 587 118.34 23.17 88.04
N ASN A 588 117.60 22.74 86.99
CA ASN A 588 117.77 21.63 86.01
C ASN A 588 118.88 20.56 86.20
N PRO A 589 118.89 19.40 85.48
CA PRO A 589 117.92 18.83 84.49
C PRO A 589 117.72 17.27 84.52
N ALA A 590 116.88 16.76 83.58
CA ALA A 590 117.03 15.54 82.76
C ALA A 590 116.22 14.23 83.01
N SER A 591 115.92 13.56 81.87
CA SER A 591 115.39 12.20 81.59
C SER A 591 113.85 12.08 81.42
N LEU A 592 113.32 11.92 80.20
CA LEU A 592 113.22 10.75 79.29
C LEU A 592 112.02 9.82 79.59
N SER A 593 111.18 9.66 78.56
CA SER A 593 110.66 8.37 78.05
C SER A 593 109.14 8.09 78.14
N SER A 594 108.59 7.89 76.93
CA SER A 594 107.69 6.79 76.52
C SER A 594 106.30 6.68 77.16
N LYS A 595 105.29 7.22 76.46
CA LYS A 595 103.88 6.79 76.58
C LYS A 595 102.95 7.21 75.42
N GLU A 596 103.45 7.20 74.17
CA GLU A 596 102.64 7.56 72.98
C GLU A 596 102.18 6.36 72.12
N ALA A 597 102.38 5.12 72.56
CA ALA A 597 102.03 3.93 71.76
C ALA A 597 100.67 3.27 72.08
N VAL A 598 99.87 3.79 73.03
CA VAL A 598 98.59 3.17 73.45
C VAL A 598 97.35 3.94 72.99
N ASN A 599 97.48 5.23 72.63
CA ASN A 599 96.34 6.03 72.18
C ASN A 599 96.04 5.92 70.67
N VAL A 600 96.99 5.48 69.85
CA VAL A 600 96.79 5.34 68.38
C VAL A 600 95.97 4.09 68.02
N LEU A 601 96.06 3.02 68.81
CA LEU A 601 95.31 1.78 68.57
C LEU A 601 93.82 1.88 68.90
N ASN A 602 93.45 2.73 69.87
CA ASN A 602 92.07 2.90 70.30
C ASN A 602 91.28 3.88 69.38
N THR A 603 91.96 4.85 68.76
CA THR A 603 91.37 5.73 67.75
C THR A 603 91.18 5.00 66.41
N ASP A 604 92.17 4.20 65.98
CA ASP A 604 92.09 3.42 64.74
C ASP A 604 91.00 2.33 64.80
N GLN A 605 90.69 1.81 66.00
CA GLN A 605 89.63 0.81 66.19
C GLN A 605 88.23 1.43 66.11
N VAL A 606 88.03 2.62 66.68
CA VAL A 606 86.75 3.34 66.59
C VAL A 606 86.49 3.85 65.16
N GLU A 607 87.53 4.32 64.46
CA GLU A 607 87.42 4.69 63.04
C GLU A 607 87.11 3.49 62.14
N ARG A 608 87.72 2.32 62.39
CA ARG A 608 87.38 1.07 61.68
C ARG A 608 85.92 0.67 61.89
N GLU A 609 85.41 0.71 63.11
CA GLU A 609 84.02 0.38 63.40
C GLU A 609 83.03 1.38 62.77
N MET A 610 83.37 2.66 62.74
CA MET A 610 82.57 3.69 62.07
C MET A 610 82.55 3.48 60.55
N LEU A 611 83.70 3.24 59.93
CA LEU A 611 83.81 2.92 58.50
C LEU A 611 83.06 1.62 58.16
N GLN A 612 83.09 0.62 59.05
CA GLN A 612 82.36 -0.63 58.87
C GLN A 612 80.84 -0.43 58.92
N ARG A 613 80.32 0.41 59.83
CA ARG A 613 78.89 0.79 59.86
C ARG A 613 78.48 1.57 58.61
N VAL A 614 79.33 2.44 58.09
CA VAL A 614 79.07 3.17 56.83
C VAL A 614 79.05 2.21 55.65
N VAL A 615 79.96 1.24 55.60
CA VAL A 615 79.98 0.20 54.55
C VAL A 615 78.73 -0.68 54.63
N GLU A 616 78.30 -1.11 55.83
CA GLU A 616 77.04 -1.86 56.00
C GLU A 616 75.83 -1.02 55.56
N ALA A 617 75.77 0.26 55.93
CA ALA A 617 74.70 1.16 55.50
C ALA A 617 74.67 1.34 53.97
N LEU A 618 75.84 1.51 53.33
CA LEU A 618 75.95 1.58 51.88
C LEU A 618 75.53 0.27 51.20
N LYS A 619 75.87 -0.89 51.76
CA LYS A 619 75.38 -2.20 51.26
C LYS A 619 73.87 -2.31 51.33
N THR A 620 73.24 -1.88 52.44
CA THR A 620 71.78 -1.88 52.55
C THR A 620 71.12 -0.94 51.54
N LYS A 621 71.72 0.24 51.31
CA LYS A 621 71.28 1.20 50.30
C LYS A 621 71.39 0.64 48.87
N ILE A 622 72.47 -0.09 48.59
CA ILE A 622 72.68 -0.77 47.30
C ILE A 622 71.62 -1.87 47.12
N ALA A 623 71.38 -2.71 48.12
CA ALA A 623 70.34 -3.75 48.06
C ALA A 623 68.93 -3.16 47.88
N GLU A 624 68.64 -2.01 48.50
CA GLU A 624 67.38 -1.30 48.34
C GLU A 624 67.21 -0.72 46.94
N ILE A 625 68.27 -0.12 46.36
CA ILE A 625 68.28 0.37 44.98
C ILE A 625 68.17 -0.79 43.98
N GLU A 626 68.83 -1.91 44.23
CA GLU A 626 68.71 -3.13 43.41
C GLU A 626 67.28 -3.69 43.45
N SER A 627 66.66 -3.73 44.63
CA SER A 627 65.25 -4.13 44.76
C SER A 627 64.30 -3.17 44.04
N GLN A 628 64.53 -1.86 44.13
CA GLN A 628 63.75 -0.84 43.41
C GLN A 628 63.95 -0.93 41.89
N LEU A 629 65.17 -1.25 41.44
CA LEU A 629 65.47 -1.45 40.02
C LEU A 629 64.76 -2.69 39.48
N VAL A 630 64.79 -3.82 40.21
CA VAL A 630 64.07 -5.05 39.83
C VAL A 630 62.56 -4.82 39.80
N PHE A 631 62.02 -4.10 40.78
CA PHE A 631 60.62 -3.72 40.80
C PHE A 631 60.25 -2.86 39.58
N SER A 632 61.02 -1.81 39.29
CA SER A 632 60.82 -0.95 38.12
C SER A 632 60.95 -1.72 36.79
N GLN A 633 61.88 -2.68 36.71
CA GLN A 633 62.01 -3.56 35.55
C GLN A 633 60.79 -4.47 35.37
N SER A 634 60.21 -4.97 36.46
CA SER A 634 58.98 -5.76 36.43
C SER A 634 57.77 -4.93 36.00
N GLU A 635 57.65 -3.68 36.46
CA GLU A 635 56.60 -2.75 36.02
C GLU A 635 56.72 -2.42 34.53
N VAL A 636 57.94 -2.13 34.04
CA VAL A 636 58.17 -1.89 32.61
C VAL A 636 57.83 -3.12 31.76
N SER A 637 58.13 -4.34 32.25
CA SER A 637 57.74 -5.58 31.58
C SER A 637 56.21 -5.74 31.52
N ASN A 638 55.53 -5.48 32.63
CA ASN A 638 54.07 -5.54 32.71
C ASN A 638 53.41 -4.53 31.76
N LEU A 639 53.87 -3.27 31.77
CA LEU A 639 53.39 -2.22 30.86
C LEU A 639 53.66 -2.54 29.39
N ARG A 640 54.79 -3.18 29.06
CA ARG A 640 55.05 -3.67 27.69
C ARG A 640 54.04 -4.76 27.31
N SER A 641 53.78 -5.73 28.19
CA SER A 641 52.82 -6.80 27.93
C SER A 641 51.38 -6.28 27.78
N GLU A 642 51.02 -5.25 28.56
CA GLU A 642 49.71 -4.61 28.48
C GLU A 642 49.57 -3.79 27.21
N LYS A 643 50.62 -3.05 26.81
CA LYS A 643 50.66 -2.35 25.52
C LYS A 643 50.51 -3.32 24.34
N GLU A 644 51.14 -4.50 24.41
CA GLU A 644 51.04 -5.52 23.37
C GLU A 644 49.63 -6.15 23.31
N ARG A 645 49.01 -6.45 24.46
CA ARG A 645 47.60 -6.88 24.51
C ARG A 645 46.65 -5.81 23.96
N ASN A 646 46.88 -4.54 24.31
CA ASN A 646 46.09 -3.42 23.80
C ASN A 646 46.28 -3.23 22.29
N ALA A 647 47.50 -3.40 21.76
CA ALA A 647 47.75 -3.35 20.33
C ALA A 647 47.05 -4.48 19.58
N VAL A 648 47.07 -5.72 20.11
CA VAL A 648 46.39 -6.88 19.51
C VAL A 648 44.87 -6.69 19.51
N THR A 649 44.30 -6.22 20.63
CA THR A 649 42.85 -5.95 20.70
C THR A 649 42.44 -4.82 19.75
N GLN A 650 43.19 -3.71 19.69
CA GLN A 650 42.96 -2.64 18.71
C GLN A 650 43.04 -3.15 17.27
N THR A 651 44.03 -3.99 16.94
CA THR A 651 44.17 -4.59 15.61
C THR A 651 42.98 -5.51 15.29
N SER A 652 42.53 -6.33 16.25
CA SER A 652 41.35 -7.19 16.06
C SER A 652 40.07 -6.38 15.83
N VAL A 653 39.89 -5.26 16.55
CA VAL A 653 38.73 -4.37 16.35
C VAL A 653 38.79 -3.72 14.98
N ILE A 654 39.94 -3.22 14.55
CA ILE A 654 40.13 -2.65 13.21
C ILE A 654 39.80 -3.69 12.14
N GLU A 655 40.25 -4.94 12.30
CA GLU A 655 39.96 -6.01 11.34
C GLU A 655 38.46 -6.35 11.29
N THR A 656 37.78 -6.43 12.44
CA THR A 656 36.32 -6.63 12.45
C THR A 656 35.55 -5.47 11.80
N MET A 657 36.02 -4.23 11.97
CA MET A 657 35.42 -3.07 11.32
C MET A 657 35.67 -3.07 9.81
N ARG A 658 36.86 -3.49 9.36
CA ARG A 658 37.16 -3.68 7.93
C ARG A 658 36.24 -4.71 7.29
N GLN A 659 36.06 -5.87 7.92
CA GLN A 659 35.14 -6.90 7.42
C GLN A 659 33.69 -6.43 7.39
N ARG A 660 33.25 -5.60 8.36
CA ARG A 660 31.90 -5.01 8.33
C ARG A 660 31.75 -4.01 7.19
N LEU A 661 32.79 -3.22 6.91
CA LEU A 661 32.81 -2.27 5.80
C LEU A 661 32.76 -3.02 4.47
N GLU A 662 33.57 -4.07 4.29
CA GLU A 662 33.57 -4.91 3.08
C GLU A 662 32.22 -5.62 2.87
N ARG A 663 31.58 -6.12 3.93
CA ARG A 663 30.21 -6.67 3.83
C ARG A 663 29.20 -5.61 3.39
N ALA A 664 29.22 -4.42 4.02
CA ALA A 664 28.31 -3.33 3.63
C ALA A 664 28.55 -2.86 2.19
N GLU A 665 29.82 -2.78 1.74
CA GLU A 665 30.16 -2.48 0.36
C GLU A 665 29.63 -3.55 -0.61
N SER A 666 29.74 -4.83 -0.24
CA SER A 666 29.19 -5.93 -1.04
C SER A 666 27.65 -5.91 -1.13
N GLU A 667 26.96 -5.56 -0.03
CA GLU A 667 25.51 -5.40 0.01
C GLU A 667 25.06 -4.21 -0.86
N ILE A 668 25.74 -3.07 -0.77
CA ILE A 668 25.48 -1.91 -1.64
C ILE A 668 25.65 -2.29 -3.11
N GLU A 669 26.66 -3.09 -3.45
CA GLU A 669 26.89 -3.51 -4.83
C GLU A 669 25.83 -4.51 -5.33
N ILE A 670 25.33 -5.41 -4.47
CA ILE A 670 24.19 -6.27 -4.80
C ILE A 670 22.93 -5.43 -5.04
N ILE A 671 22.62 -4.51 -4.12
CA ILE A 671 21.47 -3.60 -4.22
C ILE A 671 21.57 -2.76 -5.50
N LYS A 672 22.76 -2.24 -5.86
CA LYS A 672 22.96 -1.52 -7.12
C LYS A 672 22.66 -2.38 -8.35
N ARG A 673 23.12 -3.64 -8.37
CA ARG A 673 22.83 -4.56 -9.48
C ARG A 673 21.34 -4.87 -9.59
N GLU A 674 20.66 -5.07 -8.47
CA GLU A 674 19.21 -5.29 -8.43
C GLU A 674 18.43 -4.08 -8.93
N HIS A 675 18.77 -2.88 -8.47
CA HIS A 675 18.19 -1.63 -8.97
C HIS A 675 18.46 -1.46 -10.47
N GLN A 676 19.67 -1.74 -10.95
CA GLN A 676 19.99 -1.66 -12.36
C GLN A 676 19.19 -2.67 -13.20
N ALA A 677 19.01 -3.90 -12.72
CA ALA A 677 18.15 -4.90 -13.36
C ALA A 677 16.67 -4.47 -13.37
N GLN A 678 16.18 -3.87 -12.28
CA GLN A 678 14.82 -3.34 -12.21
C GLN A 678 14.61 -2.18 -13.18
N VAL A 679 15.58 -1.26 -13.29
CA VAL A 679 15.55 -0.18 -14.27
C VAL A 679 15.53 -0.72 -15.70
N SER A 680 16.38 -1.72 -16.02
CA SER A 680 16.36 -2.35 -17.35
C SER A 680 15.03 -3.04 -17.66
N ARG A 681 14.39 -3.67 -16.66
CA ARG A 681 13.06 -4.26 -16.82
C ARG A 681 11.97 -3.20 -17.05
N LEU A 682 11.97 -2.12 -16.27
CA LEU A 682 11.03 -1.01 -16.47
C LEU A 682 11.24 -0.34 -17.83
N GLN A 683 12.48 -0.26 -18.31
CA GLN A 683 12.79 0.23 -19.66
C GLN A 683 12.23 -0.70 -20.75
N SER A 684 12.36 -2.02 -20.61
CA SER A 684 11.76 -2.96 -21.57
C SER A 684 10.24 -2.91 -21.56
N ASP A 685 9.63 -2.81 -20.38
CA ASP A 685 8.17 -2.74 -20.23
C ASP A 685 7.61 -1.44 -20.83
N ASN A 686 8.29 -0.30 -20.62
CA ASN A 686 7.94 0.97 -21.27
C ASN A 686 8.10 0.91 -22.80
N GLN A 687 9.14 0.25 -23.32
CA GLN A 687 9.31 0.05 -24.76
C GLN A 687 8.20 -0.83 -25.34
N LEU A 688 7.81 -1.89 -24.65
CA LEU A 688 6.70 -2.76 -25.05
C LEU A 688 5.38 -1.99 -25.05
N LEU A 689 5.08 -1.23 -23.98
CA LEU A 689 3.88 -0.41 -23.89
C LEU A 689 3.83 0.64 -25.01
N ALA A 690 4.95 1.31 -25.29
CA ALA A 690 5.06 2.25 -26.40
C ALA A 690 4.82 1.58 -27.75
N SER A 691 5.29 0.34 -27.94
CA SER A 691 5.03 -0.43 -29.17
C SER A 691 3.56 -0.82 -29.33
N LEU A 692 2.90 -1.24 -28.24
CA LEU A 692 1.48 -1.59 -28.23
C LEU A 692 0.60 -0.36 -28.50
N HIS A 693 0.89 0.78 -27.88
CA HIS A 693 0.18 2.02 -28.16
C HIS A 693 0.37 2.46 -29.62
N ARG A 694 1.58 2.28 -30.18
CA ARG A 694 1.84 2.57 -31.59
C ARG A 694 1.01 1.67 -32.51
N GLU A 695 0.97 0.38 -32.24
CA GLU A 695 0.17 -0.60 -32.99
C GLU A 695 -1.33 -0.29 -32.89
N GLN A 696 -1.84 0.06 -31.71
CA GLN A 696 -3.23 0.49 -31.53
C GLN A 696 -3.55 1.76 -32.31
N MET A 697 -2.66 2.77 -32.29
CA MET A 697 -2.84 3.99 -33.08
C MET A 697 -2.82 3.70 -34.57
N ASP A 698 -1.95 2.81 -35.04
CA ASP A 698 -1.88 2.42 -36.45
C ASP A 698 -3.09 1.57 -36.87
N GLY A 699 -3.59 0.69 -36.01
CA GLY A 699 -4.85 -0.04 -36.21
C GLY A 699 -6.07 0.89 -36.25
N LEU A 700 -6.11 1.93 -35.42
CA LEU A 700 -7.14 2.98 -35.48
C LEU A 700 -7.04 3.79 -36.77
N LYS A 701 -5.84 4.21 -37.17
CA LYS A 701 -5.62 4.89 -38.46
C LYS A 701 -6.05 4.02 -39.63
N LEU A 702 -5.77 2.71 -39.60
CA LEU A 702 -6.15 1.77 -40.65
C LEU A 702 -7.68 1.64 -40.75
N ARG A 703 -8.38 1.40 -39.63
CA ARG A 703 -9.86 1.38 -39.60
C ARG A 703 -10.45 2.68 -40.09
N HIS A 704 -9.88 3.79 -39.66
CA HIS A 704 -10.32 5.10 -40.06
C HIS A 704 -10.14 5.33 -41.58
N ASN A 705 -9.02 4.92 -42.16
CA ASN A 705 -8.80 4.97 -43.60
C ASN A 705 -9.76 4.06 -44.37
N GLN A 706 -10.08 2.87 -43.84
CA GLN A 706 -11.09 1.98 -44.42
C GLN A 706 -12.50 2.61 -44.41
N GLU A 707 -12.88 3.30 -43.34
CA GLU A 707 -14.14 4.05 -43.27
C GLU A 707 -14.15 5.23 -44.25
N ILE A 708 -13.06 5.98 -44.36
CA ILE A 708 -12.93 7.03 -45.38
C ILE A 708 -13.15 6.44 -46.77
N LEU A 709 -12.50 5.32 -47.09
CA LEU A 709 -12.64 4.66 -48.40
C LEU A 709 -14.09 4.20 -48.65
N LYS A 710 -14.77 3.64 -47.64
CA LYS A 710 -16.20 3.28 -47.76
C LYS A 710 -17.08 4.50 -48.01
N LEU A 711 -16.86 5.58 -47.26
CA LEU A 711 -17.62 6.83 -47.44
C LEU A 711 -17.34 7.47 -48.80
N GLN A 712 -16.10 7.41 -49.29
CA GLN A 712 -15.74 7.86 -50.63
C GLN A 712 -16.46 7.04 -51.70
N ASN A 713 -16.45 5.70 -51.61
CA ASN A 713 -17.18 4.84 -52.54
C ASN A 713 -18.68 5.14 -52.53
N ASN A 714 -19.29 5.32 -51.36
CA ASN A 714 -20.70 5.68 -51.25
C ASN A 714 -20.99 7.05 -51.86
N LEU A 715 -20.09 8.03 -51.68
CA LEU A 715 -20.23 9.35 -52.32
C LEU A 715 -20.08 9.26 -53.84
N ASP A 716 -19.17 8.44 -54.34
CA ASP A 716 -18.99 8.19 -55.77
C ASP A 716 -20.21 7.47 -56.37
N GLU A 717 -20.81 6.52 -55.65
CA GLU A 717 -22.08 5.87 -56.02
C GLU A 717 -23.24 6.85 -56.04
N ILE A 718 -23.39 7.70 -55.01
CA ILE A 718 -24.41 8.75 -54.98
C ILE A 718 -24.16 9.77 -56.11
N ALA A 719 -22.92 10.13 -56.39
CA ALA A 719 -22.57 11.02 -57.49
C ALA A 719 -22.90 10.40 -58.85
N PHE A 720 -22.64 9.09 -59.02
CA PHE A 720 -23.02 8.35 -60.22
C PHE A 720 -24.54 8.28 -60.39
N GLU A 721 -25.28 8.01 -59.31
CA GLU A 721 -26.73 7.93 -59.30
C GLU A 721 -27.37 9.32 -59.53
N SER A 722 -26.81 10.37 -58.94
CA SER A 722 -27.19 11.75 -59.18
C SER A 722 -26.92 12.15 -60.63
N ALA A 723 -25.78 11.78 -61.21
CA ALA A 723 -25.50 12.01 -62.64
C ALA A 723 -26.46 11.24 -63.56
N ARG A 724 -26.85 10.02 -63.17
CA ARG A 724 -27.86 9.21 -63.88
C ARG A 724 -29.23 9.87 -63.83
N LEU A 725 -29.70 10.24 -62.63
CA LEU A 725 -30.97 10.93 -62.42
C LEU A 725 -30.99 12.29 -63.12
N GLN A 726 -29.89 13.02 -63.10
CA GLN A 726 -29.78 14.30 -63.79
C GLN A 726 -29.86 14.13 -65.30
N LYS A 727 -29.23 13.10 -65.90
CA LYS A 727 -29.45 12.78 -67.33
C LYS A 727 -30.93 12.46 -67.64
N VAL A 728 -31.62 11.75 -66.74
CA VAL A 728 -33.05 11.46 -66.91
C VAL A 728 -33.89 12.73 -66.82
N VAL A 729 -33.62 13.61 -65.85
CA VAL A 729 -34.30 14.91 -65.70
C VAL A 729 -34.03 15.82 -66.91
N THR A 730 -32.80 15.87 -67.42
CA THR A 730 -32.46 16.65 -68.62
C THR A 730 -33.17 16.10 -69.86
N ASN A 731 -33.28 14.77 -70.01
CA ASN A 731 -34.06 14.16 -71.09
C ASN A 731 -35.57 14.42 -70.95
N TYR A 732 -36.10 14.41 -69.72
CA TYR A 732 -37.51 14.74 -69.45
C TYR A 732 -37.82 16.23 -69.69
N GLN A 733 -36.87 17.12 -69.38
CA GLN A 733 -36.98 18.56 -69.66
C GLN A 733 -36.80 18.86 -71.15
N ALA A 734 -35.91 18.14 -71.86
CA ALA A 734 -35.76 18.23 -73.32
C ALA A 734 -37.01 17.75 -74.08
N GLN A 735 -37.82 16.86 -73.50
CA GLN A 735 -39.13 16.46 -74.04
C GLN A 735 -40.24 17.49 -73.77
N ARG A 736 -40.02 18.50 -72.91
CA ARG A 736 -41.03 19.49 -72.53
C ARG A 736 -40.88 20.88 -73.16
N THR A 737 -39.91 21.12 -74.04
CA THR A 737 -39.75 22.43 -74.70
C THR A 737 -39.97 22.34 -76.20
N VAL A 738 -41.25 22.37 -76.59
CA VAL A 738 -41.69 22.95 -77.87
C VAL A 738 -42.41 24.26 -77.54
N SER A 739 -41.86 25.37 -78.05
CA SER A 739 -42.39 26.75 -78.16
C SER A 739 -41.76 27.84 -77.26
N PRO A 740 -41.66 29.10 -77.77
CA PRO A 740 -40.47 29.94 -77.59
C PRO A 740 -40.75 31.30 -76.88
N ILE A 741 -39.67 32.07 -76.63
CA ILE A 741 -39.62 33.52 -76.23
C ILE A 741 -39.93 33.70 -74.72
N ILE A 742 -39.08 34.32 -73.88
CA ILE A 742 -38.80 35.76 -73.72
C ILE A 742 -37.52 35.96 -72.87
N LYS A 743 -36.66 36.90 -73.31
CA LYS A 743 -35.51 37.43 -72.55
C LYS A 743 -36.00 38.25 -71.35
N GLY A 744 -35.46 38.01 -70.15
CA GLY A 744 -35.73 38.81 -68.96
C GLY A 744 -34.62 38.69 -67.93
N ASP A 745 -33.86 39.78 -67.80
CA ASP A 745 -32.83 40.10 -66.80
C ASP A 745 -33.44 40.39 -65.42
N GLN A 746 -32.80 39.94 -64.33
CA GLN A 746 -32.88 40.41 -62.92
C GLN A 746 -32.19 39.37 -62.01
N ARG A 747 -30.96 39.57 -61.50
CA ARG A 747 -30.53 40.37 -60.33
C ARG A 747 -31.22 40.05 -58.99
N ARG A 748 -30.37 39.65 -58.02
CA ARG A 748 -30.40 39.81 -56.55
C ARG A 748 -31.49 39.07 -55.75
N ASP A 749 -31.06 38.31 -54.75
CA ASP A 749 -31.08 38.77 -53.35
C ASP A 749 -30.24 37.85 -52.45
N ASP A 750 -29.07 38.36 -52.04
CA ASP A 750 -28.29 37.84 -50.91
C ASP A 750 -28.93 38.32 -49.61
N TYR A 751 -29.45 37.41 -48.80
CA TYR A 751 -29.83 37.70 -47.42
C TYR A 751 -28.63 37.44 -46.50
N ALA A 752 -27.96 38.53 -46.10
CA ALA A 752 -27.03 38.55 -44.98
C ALA A 752 -27.80 38.36 -43.66
N MET A 753 -27.55 37.26 -42.95
CA MET A 753 -28.00 37.06 -41.58
C MET A 753 -26.90 37.49 -40.60
N VAL A 754 -27.28 38.39 -39.71
CA VAL A 754 -26.47 39.03 -38.68
C VAL A 754 -26.04 38.01 -37.61
N GLU A 755 -24.75 38.01 -37.26
CA GLU A 755 -24.19 37.26 -36.12
C GLU A 755 -24.76 37.78 -34.79
N ARG A 756 -25.26 36.86 -33.98
CA ARG A 756 -25.69 37.09 -32.59
C ARG A 756 -24.55 36.66 -31.67
N GLU A 757 -24.11 37.55 -30.78
CA GLU A 757 -23.09 37.26 -29.75
C GLU A 757 -23.51 36.10 -28.84
N ARG A 758 -22.51 35.33 -28.41
CA ARG A 758 -22.65 34.19 -27.50
C ARG A 758 -22.99 34.68 -26.10
N GLY A 759 -24.11 34.20 -25.58
CA GLY A 759 -24.37 34.19 -24.14
C GLY A 759 -23.54 33.09 -23.48
N GLU A 760 -22.86 33.45 -22.40
CA GLU A 760 -22.24 32.54 -21.44
C GLU A 760 -23.29 31.64 -20.78
N GLY A 761 -23.03 30.34 -20.72
CA GLY A 761 -23.90 29.37 -20.07
C GLY A 761 -23.48 27.93 -20.29
N SER A 762 -22.67 27.43 -19.34
CA SER A 762 -22.63 26.08 -18.80
C SER A 762 -22.33 24.85 -19.69
N GLU A 763 -21.25 24.17 -19.27
CA GLU A 763 -21.19 22.73 -18.92
C GLU A 763 -21.29 21.66 -20.04
N ASP A 764 -20.20 20.89 -20.10
CA ASP A 764 -20.03 19.48 -20.49
C ASP A 764 -20.48 18.96 -21.87
N GLY A 765 -19.54 18.22 -22.49
CA GLY A 765 -19.87 17.19 -23.46
C GLY A 765 -18.91 17.09 -24.65
N ASN A 766 -17.89 16.24 -24.51
CA ASN A 766 -17.09 15.70 -25.61
C ASN A 766 -17.97 15.18 -26.78
N VAL A 767 -17.89 15.78 -27.96
CA VAL A 767 -18.11 15.08 -29.24
C VAL A 767 -17.20 15.67 -30.32
N THR A 768 -16.22 14.89 -30.72
CA THR A 768 -15.38 15.14 -31.91
C THR A 768 -16.11 14.68 -33.17
N HIS A 769 -16.53 15.61 -34.04
CA HIS A 769 -16.57 15.30 -35.48
C HIS A 769 -16.39 16.55 -36.38
N ARG A 770 -15.22 16.54 -37.05
CA ARG A 770 -14.93 16.92 -38.45
C ARG A 770 -15.77 18.00 -39.13
N GLN A 771 -15.08 19.09 -39.48
CA GLN A 771 -15.18 19.69 -40.82
C GLN A 771 -13.77 19.93 -41.39
N ARG A 772 -13.58 19.50 -42.63
CA ARG A 772 -12.56 20.01 -43.56
C ARG A 772 -13.02 21.40 -44.01
N GLU A 773 -12.12 22.39 -43.95
CA GLU A 773 -11.54 23.03 -45.14
C GLU A 773 -10.55 24.14 -44.73
N ASP A 774 -9.47 24.16 -45.50
CA ASP A 774 -8.68 25.32 -45.93
C ASP A 774 -7.77 26.07 -44.94
N THR A 775 -6.50 25.68 -45.06
CA THR A 775 -5.28 26.50 -45.23
C THR A 775 -5.23 27.90 -44.60
N GLU A 776 -4.17 28.05 -43.80
CA GLU A 776 -3.50 29.26 -43.30
C GLU A 776 -3.73 29.55 -41.80
N ASN A 777 -2.62 29.56 -41.05
CA ASN A 777 -2.44 29.82 -39.60
C ASN A 777 -2.67 28.66 -38.61
N ASP A 778 -1.77 27.66 -38.65
CA ASP A 778 -1.54 26.74 -37.52
C ASP A 778 -0.43 27.29 -36.60
N SER A 779 -0.77 28.23 -35.70
CA SER A 779 0.10 28.71 -34.61
C SER A 779 -0.39 28.28 -33.22
N ARG A 780 -1.24 27.24 -33.13
CA ARG A 780 -1.81 26.76 -31.85
C ARG A 780 -1.88 25.23 -31.75
N LYS A 781 -0.83 24.54 -32.16
CA LYS A 781 -0.57 23.17 -31.67
C LYS A 781 0.69 23.19 -30.82
N PRO A 782 0.63 22.79 -29.54
CA PRO A 782 1.83 22.71 -28.72
C PRO A 782 2.74 21.63 -29.29
N ILE A 783 4.03 21.96 -29.40
CA ILE A 783 5.08 21.03 -29.80
C ILE A 783 5.21 19.98 -28.69
N PRO A 784 5.26 18.67 -29.00
CA PRO A 784 5.42 17.62 -28.00
C PRO A 784 6.67 17.85 -27.14
N LEU A 785 6.50 17.70 -25.82
CA LEU A 785 7.53 17.96 -24.81
C LEU A 785 8.84 17.20 -25.08
N GLU A 786 8.75 15.96 -25.61
CA GLU A 786 9.91 15.15 -25.97
C GLU A 786 10.76 15.75 -27.10
N LEU A 787 10.15 16.45 -28.06
CA LEU A 787 10.87 17.10 -29.17
C LEU A 787 11.62 18.37 -28.74
N LEU A 788 11.16 19.03 -27.67
CA LEU A 788 11.82 20.20 -27.09
C LEU A 788 12.91 19.83 -26.08
N LEU A 789 12.75 18.70 -25.39
CA LEU A 789 13.76 18.18 -24.47
C LEU A 789 14.90 17.42 -25.18
N SER A 790 14.67 16.94 -26.40
CA SER A 790 15.68 16.22 -27.20
C SER A 790 16.61 17.13 -28.01
N SER A 791 16.29 18.42 -28.19
CA SER A 791 17.21 19.39 -28.79
C SER A 791 18.17 19.93 -27.72
N GLN A 792 19.22 19.14 -27.49
CA GLN A 792 20.48 19.42 -26.79
C GLN A 792 20.52 20.72 -25.98
N LEU A 793 20.35 20.56 -24.66
CA LEU A 793 20.95 21.44 -23.67
C LEU A 793 22.47 21.39 -23.86
N VAL A 794 23.03 22.34 -24.59
CA VAL A 794 24.45 22.67 -24.44
C VAL A 794 24.56 23.37 -23.09
N SER A 795 25.15 22.65 -22.15
CA SER A 795 25.44 23.06 -20.79
C SER A 795 26.13 24.42 -20.74
N GLU A 796 25.70 25.22 -19.77
CA GLU A 796 26.00 26.65 -19.60
C GLU A 796 27.41 26.95 -19.03
N ASP A 797 28.40 26.06 -19.24
CA ASP A 797 29.73 26.19 -18.62
C ASP A 797 30.88 25.82 -19.57
N THR A 798 30.97 26.47 -20.74
CA THR A 798 32.29 26.79 -21.35
C THR A 798 32.16 27.84 -22.44
N VAL A 799 32.40 29.11 -22.12
CA VAL A 799 32.73 30.12 -23.14
C VAL A 799 34.19 29.94 -23.52
N VAL A 800 34.46 29.05 -24.47
CA VAL A 800 35.66 29.15 -25.30
C VAL A 800 35.17 29.64 -26.65
N PHE A 801 35.57 30.84 -27.03
CA PHE A 801 35.45 31.33 -28.39
C PHE A 801 36.47 30.58 -29.27
N PRO A 802 36.08 29.77 -30.26
CA PRO A 802 36.96 29.42 -31.35
C PRO A 802 36.71 30.44 -32.46
N ASN A 803 37.70 31.28 -32.70
CA ASN A 803 37.80 32.09 -33.90
C ASN A 803 37.78 31.17 -35.13
N GLU A 804 36.61 30.96 -35.72
CA GLU A 804 36.51 30.59 -37.13
C GLU A 804 35.22 31.13 -37.72
N SER A 805 35.40 32.07 -38.64
CA SER A 805 34.38 32.75 -39.40
C SER A 805 33.60 31.77 -40.28
N VAL A 806 32.49 31.25 -39.77
CA VAL A 806 31.38 30.78 -40.59
C VAL A 806 30.29 31.85 -40.48
N MET A 807 30.04 32.58 -41.57
CA MET A 807 28.91 33.50 -41.65
C MET A 807 27.61 32.69 -41.55
N ILE A 808 27.11 32.54 -40.32
CA ILE A 808 25.73 32.16 -40.05
C ILE A 808 24.87 33.34 -40.54
N SER A 809 23.92 33.06 -41.43
CA SER A 809 23.11 34.09 -42.09
C SER A 809 22.25 34.85 -41.06
N TYR A 810 22.00 36.14 -41.28
CA TYR A 810 21.11 36.96 -40.44
C TYR A 810 19.69 36.35 -40.35
N GLU A 811 19.25 35.65 -41.41
CA GLU A 811 18.02 34.86 -41.41
C GLU A 811 18.03 33.73 -40.36
N GLN A 812 19.16 33.02 -40.20
CA GLN A 812 19.27 31.90 -39.25
C GLN A 812 19.26 32.39 -37.80
N HIS A 813 19.82 33.58 -37.54
CA HIS A 813 19.70 34.23 -36.23
C HIS A 813 18.28 34.71 -35.94
N ARG A 814 17.57 35.25 -36.93
CA ARG A 814 16.17 35.67 -36.77
C ARG A 814 15.24 34.48 -36.53
N GLU A 815 15.48 33.37 -37.21
CA GLU A 815 14.72 32.13 -37.02
C GLU A 815 15.01 31.48 -35.66
N SER A 816 16.28 31.44 -35.24
CA SER A 816 16.66 30.99 -33.90
C SER A 816 16.06 31.86 -32.79
N LEU A 817 16.05 33.19 -32.98
CA LEU A 817 15.42 34.12 -32.05
C LEU A 817 13.90 33.90 -31.98
N ALA A 818 13.24 33.66 -33.10
CA ALA A 818 11.80 33.37 -33.13
C ALA A 818 11.45 32.04 -32.44
N ILE A 819 12.33 31.03 -32.54
CA ILE A 819 12.18 29.76 -31.83
C ILE A 819 12.34 29.97 -30.32
N VAL A 820 13.36 30.73 -29.90
CA VAL A 820 13.57 31.08 -28.49
C VAL A 820 12.41 31.91 -27.94
N GLU A 821 11.90 32.86 -28.70
CA GLU A 821 10.75 33.68 -28.29
C GLU A 821 9.47 32.83 -28.15
N LYS A 822 9.24 31.88 -29.05
CA LYS A 822 8.15 30.90 -28.93
C LYS A 822 8.33 29.99 -27.69
N ARG A 823 9.56 29.57 -27.40
CA ARG A 823 9.90 28.78 -26.21
C ARG A 823 9.64 29.57 -24.93
N CYS A 824 10.07 30.84 -24.86
CA CYS A 824 9.81 31.71 -23.73
C CYS A 824 8.31 31.92 -23.50
N LYS A 825 7.52 32.11 -24.56
CA LYS A 825 6.06 32.22 -24.46
C LYS A 825 5.41 30.94 -23.95
N HIS A 826 5.87 29.76 -24.38
CA HIS A 826 5.36 28.49 -23.90
C HIS A 826 5.74 28.22 -22.43
N LEU A 827 7.00 28.48 -22.06
CA LEU A 827 7.44 28.38 -20.67
C LEU A 827 6.69 29.35 -19.75
N ALA A 828 6.41 30.58 -20.22
CA ALA A 828 5.59 31.53 -19.48
C ALA A 828 4.13 31.05 -19.31
N ALA A 829 3.56 30.40 -20.34
CA ALA A 829 2.23 29.81 -20.25
C ALA A 829 2.18 28.61 -19.28
N LEU A 830 3.19 27.73 -19.33
CA LEU A 830 3.33 26.62 -18.38
C LEU A 830 3.56 27.12 -16.95
N LEU A 831 4.34 28.20 -16.78
CA LEU A 831 4.54 28.82 -15.48
C LEU A 831 3.20 29.36 -14.94
N ALA A 832 2.46 30.11 -15.76
CA ALA A 832 1.14 30.63 -15.37
C ALA A 832 0.14 29.50 -15.04
N GLU A 833 0.16 28.40 -15.80
CA GLU A 833 -0.67 27.22 -15.51
C GLU A 833 -0.23 26.52 -14.21
N SER A 834 1.09 26.43 -13.95
CA SER A 834 1.62 25.89 -12.70
C SER A 834 1.27 26.78 -11.50
N GLU A 835 1.34 28.11 -11.65
CA GLU A 835 0.96 29.08 -10.62
C GLU A 835 -0.56 29.03 -10.34
N ALA A 836 -1.38 28.87 -11.38
CA ALA A 836 -2.83 28.69 -11.24
C ALA A 836 -3.19 27.37 -10.55
N ASN A 837 -2.50 26.28 -10.90
CA ASN A 837 -2.68 24.99 -10.25
C ASN A 837 -2.23 25.02 -8.79
N GLU A 838 -1.10 25.67 -8.49
CA GLU A 838 -0.61 25.87 -7.12
C GLU A 838 -1.63 26.67 -6.27
N ALA A 839 -2.20 27.74 -6.83
CA ALA A 839 -3.26 28.50 -6.17
C ALA A 839 -4.50 27.62 -5.88
N ARG A 840 -4.88 26.74 -6.81
CA ARG A 840 -6.00 25.81 -6.64
C ARG A 840 -5.70 24.73 -5.59
N PHE A 841 -4.51 24.15 -5.61
CA PHE A 841 -4.08 23.18 -4.59
C PHE A 841 -3.99 23.82 -3.21
N SER A 842 -3.53 25.06 -3.12
CA SER A 842 -3.50 25.82 -1.87
C SER A 842 -4.92 26.06 -1.31
N GLN A 843 -5.87 26.48 -2.15
CA GLN A 843 -7.28 26.61 -1.76
C GLN A 843 -7.89 25.28 -1.30
N LEU A 844 -7.62 24.18 -2.02
CA LEU A 844 -8.08 22.85 -1.63
C LEU A 844 -7.45 22.40 -0.31
N ALA A 845 -6.16 22.65 -0.11
CA ALA A 845 -5.45 22.33 1.12
C ALA A 845 -6.03 23.10 2.32
N ASP A 846 -6.38 24.36 2.15
CA ASP A 846 -7.01 25.16 3.20
C ASP A 846 -8.45 24.69 3.48
N ALA A 847 -9.22 24.33 2.46
CA ALA A 847 -10.55 23.72 2.62
C ALA A 847 -10.48 22.38 3.35
N LEU A 848 -9.53 21.50 3.00
CA LEU A 848 -9.32 20.22 3.67
C LEU A 848 -8.85 20.41 5.12
N LYS A 849 -7.93 21.33 5.39
CA LYS A 849 -7.54 21.68 6.76
C LYS A 849 -8.73 22.14 7.57
N GLU A 850 -9.62 22.95 6.99
CA GLU A 850 -10.82 23.41 7.71
C GLU A 850 -11.84 22.28 7.92
N GLU A 851 -12.01 21.36 6.97
CA GLU A 851 -12.84 20.17 7.17
C GLU A 851 -12.26 19.21 8.23
N ILE A 852 -10.94 19.04 8.29
CA ILE A 852 -10.29 18.29 9.38
C ILE A 852 -10.54 18.99 10.72
N ARG A 853 -10.29 20.30 10.81
CA ARG A 853 -10.58 21.06 12.04
C ARG A 853 -12.07 20.99 12.40
N ARG A 854 -12.98 21.00 11.42
CA ARG A 854 -14.42 20.87 11.65
C ARG A 854 -14.78 19.49 12.19
N ALA A 855 -14.18 18.42 11.65
CA ALA A 855 -14.36 17.06 12.12
C ALA A 855 -13.82 16.88 13.55
N GLU A 856 -12.61 17.39 13.84
CA GLU A 856 -12.01 17.39 15.18
C GLU A 856 -12.89 18.15 16.18
N ARG A 857 -13.34 19.36 15.85
CA ARG A 857 -14.28 20.14 16.67
C ARG A 857 -15.58 19.37 16.91
N SER A 858 -16.05 18.59 15.94
CA SER A 858 -17.26 17.76 16.08
C SER A 858 -17.06 16.56 17.00
N GLU A 859 -15.91 15.89 16.92
CA GLU A 859 -15.54 14.80 17.83
C GLU A 859 -15.37 15.31 19.27
N GLU A 860 -14.75 16.48 19.44
CA GLU A 860 -14.62 17.12 20.75
C GLU A 860 -15.99 17.51 21.34
N ARG A 861 -16.90 18.05 20.51
CA ARG A 861 -18.29 18.31 20.94
C ARG A 861 -18.98 17.03 21.42
N GLN A 862 -18.74 15.88 20.78
CA GLN A 862 -19.30 14.59 21.19
C GLN A 862 -18.88 14.23 22.63
N LYS A 863 -17.64 14.56 23.05
CA LYS A 863 -17.16 14.36 24.43
C LYS A 863 -17.87 15.27 25.45
N HIS A 864 -18.38 16.42 25.01
CA HIS A 864 -19.12 17.36 25.84
C HIS A 864 -20.65 17.15 25.81
N ILE A 865 -21.17 16.12 25.11
CA ILE A 865 -22.61 15.81 25.05
C ILE A 865 -23.20 15.42 26.41
N GLU A 866 -22.41 14.82 27.30
CA GLU A 866 -22.86 14.53 28.68
C GLU A 866 -23.23 15.81 29.45
N ASN A 867 -22.70 16.97 29.02
CA ASN A 867 -22.96 18.29 29.60
C ASN A 867 -24.05 19.09 28.85
N LEU A 868 -24.92 18.45 28.06
CA LEU A 868 -25.99 19.13 27.32
C LEU A 868 -26.94 19.95 28.21
N GLU A 869 -27.26 19.48 29.42
CA GLU A 869 -28.07 20.24 30.37
C GLU A 869 -27.34 21.50 30.88
N TYR A 870 -26.02 21.43 31.05
CA TYR A 870 -25.21 22.60 31.40
C TYR A 870 -25.16 23.60 30.24
N LEU A 871 -24.91 23.13 29.01
CA LEU A 871 -24.93 23.97 27.81
C LEU A 871 -26.30 24.64 27.62
N LYS A 872 -27.40 23.90 27.82
CA LYS A 872 -28.76 24.44 27.80
C LYS A 872 -28.93 25.57 28.82
N ASN A 873 -28.44 25.40 30.04
CA ASN A 873 -28.49 26.45 31.07
C ASN A 873 -27.64 27.68 30.71
N VAL A 874 -26.45 27.46 30.13
CA VAL A 874 -25.54 28.54 29.68
C VAL A 874 -26.14 29.30 28.49
N VAL A 875 -26.68 28.60 27.50
CA VAL A 875 -27.36 29.21 26.34
C VAL A 875 -28.63 29.93 26.77
N LEU A 876 -29.42 29.35 27.67
CA LEU A 876 -30.61 29.99 28.21
C LEU A 876 -30.25 31.27 28.96
N LYS A 877 -29.21 31.27 29.80
CA LYS A 877 -28.66 32.48 30.41
C LYS A 877 -28.16 33.47 29.36
N PHE A 878 -27.45 33.02 28.33
CA PHE A 878 -26.92 33.87 27.27
C PHE A 878 -28.03 34.59 26.49
N VAL A 879 -29.15 33.92 26.22
CA VAL A 879 -30.30 34.49 25.51
C VAL A 879 -31.15 35.40 26.42
N THR A 880 -31.31 35.04 27.70
CA THR A 880 -32.19 35.76 28.65
C THR A 880 -31.54 36.98 29.31
N LEU A 881 -30.21 37.01 29.46
CA LEU A 881 -29.51 38.15 30.06
C LEU A 881 -29.60 39.39 29.16
N PRO A 882 -29.78 40.61 29.69
CA PRO A 882 -29.71 41.84 28.90
C PRO A 882 -28.31 42.02 28.27
N ARG A 883 -28.25 42.75 27.14
CA ARG A 883 -27.01 42.95 26.38
C ARG A 883 -26.00 43.78 27.22
N GLY A 884 -24.95 43.14 27.72
CA GLY A 884 -23.90 43.76 28.56
C GLY A 884 -22.69 42.84 28.79
N GLU A 885 -21.75 43.24 29.65
CA GLU A 885 -20.52 42.48 29.98
C GLU A 885 -20.78 41.03 30.46
N GLU A 886 -21.97 40.75 30.98
CA GLU A 886 -22.31 39.40 31.43
C GLU A 886 -22.43 38.41 30.27
N ARG A 887 -22.87 38.85 29.08
CA ARG A 887 -22.88 38.01 27.87
C ARG A 887 -21.47 37.75 27.35
N SER A 888 -20.56 38.73 27.41
CA SER A 888 -19.17 38.54 26.97
C SER A 888 -18.42 37.56 27.87
N ARG A 889 -18.71 37.53 29.17
CA ARG A 889 -18.17 36.53 30.12
C ARG A 889 -18.61 35.09 29.82
N LEU A 890 -19.76 34.91 29.16
CA LEU A 890 -20.26 33.60 28.75
C LEU A 890 -19.69 33.13 27.40
N VAL A 891 -19.06 34.01 26.61
CA VAL A 891 -18.47 33.65 25.31
C VAL A 891 -17.34 32.63 25.45
N PRO A 892 -16.36 32.79 26.37
CA PRO A 892 -15.33 31.75 26.56
C PRO A 892 -15.93 30.38 26.91
N VAL A 893 -16.99 30.37 27.72
CA VAL A 893 -17.69 29.14 28.10
C VAL A 893 -18.37 28.49 26.89
N LEU A 894 -19.09 29.29 26.08
CA LEU A 894 -19.69 28.82 24.83
C LEU A 894 -18.63 28.37 23.81
N THR A 895 -17.51 29.07 23.70
CA THR A 895 -16.37 28.68 22.85
C THR A 895 -15.81 27.34 23.27
N THR A 896 -15.66 27.07 24.58
CA THR A 896 -15.16 25.77 25.06
C THR A 896 -16.16 24.63 24.87
N LEU A 897 -17.47 24.88 25.09
CA LEU A 897 -18.51 23.83 25.00
C LEU A 897 -18.91 23.52 23.55
N LEU A 898 -19.01 24.54 22.69
CA LEU A 898 -19.42 24.40 21.28
C LEU A 898 -18.23 24.27 20.32
N ARG A 899 -17.00 24.52 20.80
CA ARG A 899 -15.78 24.59 19.98
C ARG A 899 -15.99 25.51 18.79
N LEU A 900 -16.31 26.76 19.10
CA LEU A 900 -16.49 27.80 18.08
C LEU A 900 -15.16 28.10 17.40
N SER A 901 -15.18 28.31 16.08
CA SER A 901 -14.00 28.71 15.31
C SER A 901 -13.53 30.11 15.71
N PRO A 902 -12.26 30.47 15.52
CA PRO A 902 -11.78 31.83 15.79
C PRO A 902 -12.58 32.91 15.03
N LEU A 903 -13.05 32.58 13.82
CA LEU A 903 -13.91 33.45 13.01
C LEU A 903 -15.31 33.60 13.63
N GLU A 904 -15.94 32.51 14.06
CA GLU A 904 -17.25 32.53 14.75
C GLU A 904 -17.16 33.29 16.08
N VAL A 905 -16.08 33.11 16.84
CA VAL A 905 -15.81 33.88 18.06
C VAL A 905 -15.64 35.37 17.72
N GLN A 906 -14.94 35.68 16.63
CA GLN A 906 -14.77 37.06 16.18
C GLN A 906 -16.10 37.69 15.74
N GLU A 907 -16.98 36.95 15.04
CA GLU A 907 -18.32 37.42 14.69
C GLU A 907 -19.17 37.70 15.93
N VAL A 908 -19.16 36.78 16.90
CA VAL A 908 -19.83 36.98 18.20
C VAL A 908 -19.29 38.24 18.87
N HIS A 909 -17.97 38.48 18.84
CA HIS A 909 -17.39 39.71 19.37
C HIS A 909 -17.75 40.98 18.58
N GLN A 910 -17.78 40.92 17.25
CA GLN A 910 -18.15 42.04 16.38
C GLN A 910 -19.61 42.47 16.58
N THR A 911 -20.51 41.53 16.88
CA THR A 911 -21.91 41.87 17.20
C THR A 911 -22.04 42.68 18.49
N PHE A 912 -21.14 42.50 19.47
CA PHE A 912 -21.09 43.36 20.66
C PHE A 912 -20.62 44.78 20.30
N SER A 913 -19.60 44.91 19.45
CA SER A 913 -19.03 46.21 19.05
C SER A 913 -19.97 47.04 18.17
N ARG A 914 -20.72 46.41 17.26
CA ARG A 914 -21.65 47.12 16.34
C ARG A 914 -22.85 47.78 17.04
N GLN A 915 -23.20 47.36 18.26
CA GLN A 915 -24.39 47.87 18.96
C GLN A 915 -24.09 48.87 20.08
N SER A 916 -22.82 49.06 20.47
CA SER A 916 -22.41 50.14 21.38
C SER A 916 -22.57 51.54 20.77
N ALA A 917 -22.76 51.63 19.45
CA ALA A 917 -22.96 52.91 18.74
C ALA A 917 -24.44 53.36 18.68
N ASP A 918 -25.40 52.47 18.95
CA ASP A 918 -26.83 52.77 18.80
C ASP A 918 -27.55 52.51 20.14
N GLY A 919 -27.58 53.55 20.98
CA GLY A 919 -28.07 53.51 22.37
C GLY A 919 -29.57 53.29 22.55
N VAL A 920 -30.20 52.48 21.69
CA VAL A 920 -31.63 52.14 21.77
C VAL A 920 -31.78 50.69 22.19
N VAL A 921 -32.08 50.48 23.47
CA VAL A 921 -32.52 49.19 24.01
C VAL A 921 -33.93 48.89 23.47
N ARG A 922 -34.04 48.26 22.29
CA ARG A 922 -35.29 47.59 21.90
C ARG A 922 -35.32 46.18 22.47
N PRO A 923 -36.41 45.77 23.15
CA PRO A 923 -36.58 44.38 23.54
C PRO A 923 -36.77 43.56 22.27
N ILE A 924 -35.80 42.72 21.94
CA ILE A 924 -35.92 41.81 20.81
C ILE A 924 -36.86 40.70 21.24
N GLY A 925 -38.08 40.75 20.72
CA GLY A 925 -38.98 39.61 20.73
C GLY A 925 -38.35 38.43 19.99
N TRP A 926 -38.82 37.22 20.31
CA TRP A 926 -38.30 35.94 19.82
C TRP A 926 -37.98 35.88 18.31
N GLY A 927 -38.61 36.70 17.47
CA GLY A 927 -38.29 36.81 16.04
C GLY A 927 -36.85 37.22 15.71
N GLY A 928 -36.14 37.98 16.56
CA GLY A 928 -34.73 38.33 16.31
C GLY A 928 -33.72 37.23 16.63
N VAL A 929 -34.13 36.22 17.41
CA VAL A 929 -33.29 35.05 17.75
C VAL A 929 -33.31 34.03 16.61
N PHE A 930 -34.43 33.93 15.88
CA PHE A 930 -34.59 32.98 14.77
C PHE A 930 -34.03 33.48 13.43
N ASN A 931 -33.72 34.78 13.29
CA ASN A 931 -33.00 35.29 12.11
C ASN A 931 -31.58 34.73 11.97
N TYR A 932 -31.05 34.02 12.97
CA TYR A 932 -29.75 33.35 12.92
C TYR A 932 -29.78 31.95 12.30
N PHE A 933 -30.95 31.36 12.08
CA PHE A 933 -31.11 30.00 11.53
C PHE A 933 -31.73 29.96 10.13
N ALA A 934 -31.98 31.13 9.51
CA ALA A 934 -32.39 31.18 8.12
C ALA A 934 -31.15 30.96 7.23
N PRO A 935 -31.16 29.99 6.29
CA PRO A 935 -30.12 29.92 5.28
C PRO A 935 -30.21 31.19 4.43
N ASN A 936 -29.10 31.93 4.32
CA ASN A 936 -29.00 33.04 3.38
C ASN A 936 -29.33 32.50 1.97
N GLN A 937 -30.41 32.99 1.38
CA GLN A 937 -30.62 32.92 -0.08
C GLN A 937 -29.73 33.93 -0.77
#